data_AF-A0A9W8HXK4-F1
#
_entry.id   AF-A0A9W8HXK4-F1
#
_cell.length_a   1.000
_cell.length_b   1.000
_cell.length_c   1.000
_cell.angle_alpha   90.00
_cell.angle_beta   90.00
_cell.angle_gamma   90.00
#
_symmetry.space_group_name_H-M   'P 1'
#
loop_
_entity.id
_entity.type
_entity.pdbx_description
1 polymer ?
#
loop_
_entity_poly.entity_id
_entity_poly.type
_entity_poly.pdbx_seq_one_letter_code
_entity_poly.pdbx_strand_id
1 'polypeptide(L)'
;MSASSDAQTAPRPLSLAEVEVISVLGQDSIVCGFHLADYIWKDIFENLKPASTYVLITDTNLVALYVEKYKEAFAAAWQHHKPSTAAPRLLIYTLQPGETSKSRATKGLIEDWMLDQKCTRDTMVLALGGGVIGDLVGFVAATFMRGVPFVQIPTSLLAMVDSSIGGKTAVDTPAGKNLIGAFWQPQRIFMDMAVLSTLPEREFSNGMAEVVKTAAIWSPEEFEVLESRAGDIRAAVLEGQKDSGNAGLTKATRTVAQGLLLRVIAASARVKAHVVTHDERESGMRGLLNFGHTIGHAIEAILSPQVLHGECVAVGCVLEAEVARRMGHLGEVSVKRLARCLAAYGLPTAMDDPIIRRRAGDARLAEVRPARLMQVMGVDKKTVGTQKRLVLLKRLGQTLEMQPTNVDDALIEATLSDGMRVGPVPAVAASVATAAETVVVPPGSKSISNRALQLAALGQGECRIKNLLHSDDTQVMLAALQAMDGCTFRWEDDGDTLVVVGGGGRLRVADQELYLGNAGTASRFLTTTVNLIDASEGSTVVTGNARMRQRPAGPLVDALRTNGCVIEYCEREGSLPLRITHTGRGFPGGHIQLAASVSSQYVSSILLCAPYAQEAVRLELVGGKVISQPYIDMTIAMMEQFGCRVERVAENEYLIPRGAYRNPTEYVVESDASSATYPLAFAAITGTKCTVPSIGSSSLQGDARFAVEVLRPMGCTVEQTATSTTVSGPPRGGLQALDEIDMEPMTDAFLTAAVLAA
;
A
#
# COMPACT_ATOMS: atom_id res chain seq x y z
N MET A 1 4.72 -65.79 43.26
CA MET A 1 5.25 -64.44 43.55
C MET A 1 5.09 -63.60 42.30
N SER A 2 4.11 -62.69 42.35
CA SER A 2 3.77 -61.69 41.35
C SER A 2 4.57 -60.41 41.57
N ALA A 3 5.06 -59.79 40.49
CA ALA A 3 5.32 -58.35 40.37
C ALA A 3 5.45 -58.05 38.86
N SER A 4 4.35 -57.74 38.16
CA SER A 4 3.78 -56.40 37.96
C SER A 4 4.75 -55.41 37.29
N SER A 5 4.74 -55.42 35.95
CA SER A 5 5.29 -54.35 35.11
C SER A 5 4.15 -53.42 34.66
N ASP A 6 3.72 -52.51 35.54
CA ASP A 6 2.83 -51.40 35.16
C ASP A 6 3.60 -50.09 35.34
N ALA A 7 4.42 -49.76 34.35
CA ALA A 7 4.79 -48.37 34.12
C ALA A 7 3.63 -47.72 33.35
N GLN A 8 2.61 -47.28 34.08
CA GLN A 8 1.61 -46.36 33.55
C GLN A 8 2.33 -45.06 33.15
N THR A 9 2.59 -44.92 31.86
CA THR A 9 2.94 -43.64 31.26
C THR A 9 1.74 -42.72 31.45
N ALA A 10 1.94 -41.63 32.19
CA ALA A 10 0.90 -40.63 32.38
C ALA A 10 0.39 -40.15 31.00
N PRO A 11 -0.94 -40.03 30.78
CA PRO A 11 -1.45 -39.58 29.50
C PRO A 11 -0.94 -38.17 29.21
N ARG A 12 -0.34 -37.98 28.03
CA ARG A 12 0.11 -36.67 27.54
C ARG A 12 -1.05 -35.66 27.65
N PRO A 13 -0.81 -34.42 28.11
CA PRO A 13 -1.84 -33.39 28.10
C PRO A 13 -2.38 -33.19 26.68
N LEU A 14 -3.71 -33.18 26.55
CA LEU A 14 -4.43 -33.17 25.28
C LEU A 14 -4.00 -32.04 24.34
N SER A 15 -3.76 -30.86 24.89
CA SER A 15 -3.16 -29.74 24.17
C SER A 15 -2.35 -28.88 25.14
N LEU A 16 -1.21 -28.42 24.66
CA LEU A 16 -0.37 -27.40 25.31
C LEU A 16 -0.45 -26.05 24.57
N ALA A 17 -1.37 -25.92 23.61
CA ALA A 17 -1.48 -24.72 22.80
C ALA A 17 -1.93 -23.53 23.66
N GLU A 18 -1.14 -22.46 23.68
CA GLU A 18 -1.53 -21.19 24.27
C GLU A 18 -2.24 -20.32 23.23
N VAL A 19 -3.50 -19.98 23.54
CA VAL A 19 -4.39 -19.26 22.64
C VAL A 19 -4.64 -17.83 23.09
N GLU A 20 -4.99 -16.99 22.12
CA GLU A 20 -5.57 -15.66 22.32
C GLU A 20 -7.06 -15.72 22.00
N VAL A 21 -7.89 -15.10 22.83
CA VAL A 21 -9.34 -15.15 22.69
C VAL A 21 -9.88 -13.74 22.41
N ILE A 22 -10.81 -13.64 21.46
CA ILE A 22 -11.47 -12.39 21.09
C ILE A 22 -12.98 -12.59 21.27
N SER A 23 -13.59 -11.67 22.02
CA SER A 23 -15.03 -11.68 22.25
C SER A 23 -15.79 -11.06 21.07
N VAL A 24 -16.89 -11.68 20.65
CA VAL A 24 -17.87 -11.11 19.70
C VAL A 24 -19.27 -11.44 20.20
N LEU A 25 -20.17 -10.46 20.14
CA LEU A 25 -21.56 -10.57 20.66
C LEU A 25 -21.61 -11.01 22.13
N GLY A 26 -20.65 -10.55 22.94
CA GLY A 26 -20.54 -10.86 24.36
C GLY A 26 -20.05 -12.29 24.68
N GLN A 27 -19.55 -13.03 23.69
CA GLN A 27 -19.00 -14.38 23.87
C GLN A 27 -17.57 -14.49 23.36
N ASP A 28 -16.74 -15.16 24.16
CA ASP A 28 -15.36 -15.56 23.87
C ASP A 28 -15.33 -16.70 22.84
N SER A 29 -15.69 -16.36 21.61
CA SER A 29 -15.95 -17.33 20.54
C SER A 29 -14.84 -17.41 19.50
N ILE A 30 -14.01 -16.38 19.35
CA ILE A 30 -12.85 -16.41 18.44
C ILE A 30 -11.62 -16.84 19.22
N VAL A 31 -10.97 -17.91 18.77
CA VAL A 31 -9.78 -18.49 19.38
C VAL A 31 -8.65 -18.49 18.35
N CYS A 32 -7.55 -17.82 18.66
CA CYS A 32 -6.40 -17.65 17.78
C CYS A 32 -5.16 -18.32 18.35
N GLY A 33 -4.39 -19.02 17.52
CA GLY A 33 -3.14 -19.65 17.95
C GLY A 33 -2.48 -20.44 16.83
N PHE A 34 -1.64 -21.40 17.19
CA PHE A 34 -0.91 -22.25 16.25
C PHE A 34 -1.09 -23.73 16.61
N HIS A 35 -1.22 -24.58 15.60
CA HIS A 35 -1.34 -26.03 15.71
C HIS A 35 -2.54 -26.46 16.58
N LEU A 36 -3.72 -25.93 16.27
CA LEU A 36 -4.89 -25.99 17.14
C LEU A 36 -5.72 -27.28 17.03
N ALA A 37 -5.40 -28.23 16.15
CA ALA A 37 -6.23 -29.42 15.93
C ALA A 37 -6.64 -30.14 17.23
N ASP A 38 -5.69 -30.40 18.14
CA ASP A 38 -5.97 -31.03 19.43
C ASP A 38 -6.74 -30.10 20.39
N TYR A 39 -6.42 -28.80 20.37
CA TYR A 39 -7.10 -27.78 21.17
C TYR A 39 -8.58 -27.66 20.76
N ILE A 40 -8.87 -27.68 19.46
CA ILE A 40 -10.21 -27.54 18.89
C ILE A 40 -11.12 -28.63 19.45
N TRP A 41 -10.70 -29.90 19.38
CA TRP A 41 -11.51 -31.00 19.89
C TRP A 41 -11.64 -31.01 21.41
N LYS A 42 -10.57 -30.61 22.13
CA LYS A 42 -10.64 -30.40 23.57
C LYS A 42 -11.71 -29.35 23.93
N ASP A 43 -11.65 -28.16 23.31
CA ASP A 43 -12.60 -27.08 23.56
C ASP A 43 -14.04 -27.48 23.19
N ILE A 44 -14.21 -28.16 22.05
CA ILE A 44 -15.51 -28.65 21.62
C ILE A 44 -16.14 -29.61 22.65
N PHE A 45 -15.38 -30.56 23.20
CA PHE A 45 -15.91 -31.53 24.16
C PHE A 45 -16.07 -30.94 25.57
N GLU A 46 -15.19 -30.04 26.00
CA GLU A 46 -15.22 -29.47 27.34
C GLU A 46 -16.18 -28.28 27.49
N ASN A 47 -16.31 -27.45 26.46
CA ASN A 47 -16.93 -26.12 26.57
C ASN A 47 -18.17 -25.92 25.68
N LEU A 48 -18.44 -26.79 24.70
CA LEU A 48 -19.63 -26.70 23.87
C LEU A 48 -20.66 -27.79 24.23
N LYS A 49 -21.89 -27.62 23.74
CA LYS A 49 -22.95 -28.61 23.96
C LYS A 49 -22.54 -29.95 23.33
N PRO A 50 -22.62 -31.08 24.06
CA PRO A 50 -22.31 -32.40 23.51
C PRO A 50 -23.20 -32.73 22.31
N ALA A 51 -22.61 -33.37 21.31
CA ALA A 51 -23.28 -33.84 20.11
C ALA A 51 -23.00 -35.34 19.91
N SER A 52 -24.00 -36.11 19.45
CA SER A 52 -23.78 -37.51 19.07
C SER A 52 -23.10 -37.66 17.70
N THR A 53 -23.24 -36.65 16.84
CA THR A 53 -22.71 -36.65 15.46
C THR A 53 -22.00 -35.33 15.17
N TYR A 54 -20.75 -35.42 14.73
CA TYR A 54 -19.95 -34.31 14.26
C TYR A 54 -19.77 -34.43 12.74
N VAL A 55 -19.98 -33.34 12.00
CA VAL A 55 -19.87 -33.35 10.53
C VAL A 55 -18.82 -32.32 10.11
N LEU A 56 -17.65 -32.80 9.68
CA LEU A 56 -16.58 -31.96 9.14
C LEU A 56 -16.73 -31.83 7.63
N ILE A 57 -16.89 -30.61 7.14
CA ILE A 57 -17.06 -30.32 5.71
C ILE A 57 -15.88 -29.47 5.24
N THR A 58 -15.25 -29.89 4.15
CA THR A 58 -14.06 -29.25 3.56
C THR A 58 -14.04 -29.39 2.03
N ASP A 59 -13.00 -28.90 1.36
CA ASP A 59 -12.78 -29.10 -0.08
C ASP A 59 -11.65 -30.09 -0.39
N THR A 60 -11.59 -30.57 -1.64
CA THR A 60 -10.61 -31.59 -2.07
C THR A 60 -9.16 -31.16 -1.89
N ASN A 61 -8.83 -29.86 -1.91
CA ASN A 61 -7.44 -29.40 -1.77
C ASN A 61 -6.95 -29.58 -0.33
N LEU A 62 -7.85 -29.45 0.64
CA LEU A 62 -7.54 -29.51 2.08
C LEU A 62 -7.53 -30.93 2.65
N VAL A 63 -8.10 -31.91 1.94
CA VAL A 63 -8.22 -33.30 2.41
C VAL A 63 -6.87 -33.89 2.76
N ALA A 64 -5.93 -33.88 1.81
CA ALA A 64 -4.61 -34.50 1.99
C ALA A 64 -3.74 -33.78 3.03
N LEU A 65 -4.05 -32.51 3.33
CA LEU A 65 -3.27 -31.68 4.24
C LEU A 65 -3.73 -31.83 5.69
N TYR A 66 -5.04 -31.93 5.92
CA TYR A 66 -5.59 -31.68 7.26
C TYR A 66 -6.55 -32.75 7.78
N VAL A 67 -7.28 -33.46 6.92
CA VAL A 67 -8.40 -34.30 7.38
C VAL A 67 -7.95 -35.42 8.32
N GLU A 68 -6.85 -36.11 8.02
CA GLU A 68 -6.32 -37.17 8.90
C GLU A 68 -5.88 -36.61 10.25
N LYS A 69 -5.20 -35.46 10.27
CA LYS A 69 -4.81 -34.76 11.52
C LYS A 69 -6.03 -34.46 12.40
N TYR A 70 -7.13 -34.00 11.82
CA TYR A 70 -8.37 -33.74 12.58
C TYR A 70 -9.07 -35.03 13.05
N LYS A 71 -8.99 -36.14 12.31
CA LYS A 71 -9.52 -37.44 12.75
C LYS A 71 -8.73 -37.99 13.94
N GLU A 72 -7.40 -37.94 13.87
CA GLU A 72 -6.52 -38.38 14.96
C GLU A 72 -6.76 -37.56 16.23
N ALA A 73 -6.83 -36.22 16.09
CA ALA A 73 -7.13 -35.32 17.20
C ALA A 73 -8.51 -35.57 17.82
N PHE A 74 -9.54 -35.88 17.00
CA PHE A 74 -10.87 -36.25 17.49
C PHE A 74 -10.81 -37.53 18.34
N ALA A 75 -10.16 -38.57 17.84
CA ALA A 75 -10.04 -39.85 18.54
C ALA A 75 -9.27 -39.70 19.87
N ALA A 76 -8.17 -38.93 19.86
CA ALA A 76 -7.37 -38.66 21.06
C ALA A 76 -8.16 -37.86 22.11
N ALA A 77 -8.87 -36.80 21.68
CA ALA A 77 -9.71 -35.98 22.56
C ALA A 77 -10.84 -36.79 23.21
N TRP A 78 -11.50 -37.68 22.46
CA TRP A 78 -12.53 -38.54 23.02
C TRP A 78 -11.99 -39.53 24.05
N GLN A 79 -10.84 -40.16 23.77
CA GLN A 79 -10.18 -41.09 24.70
C GLN A 79 -9.80 -40.44 26.03
N HIS A 80 -9.50 -39.14 26.04
CA HIS A 80 -9.17 -38.41 27.25
C HIS A 80 -10.41 -37.89 27.98
N HIS A 81 -11.43 -37.43 27.26
CA HIS A 81 -12.66 -36.89 27.86
C HIS A 81 -13.46 -37.95 28.64
N LYS A 82 -13.38 -39.24 28.23
CA LYS A 82 -13.99 -40.41 28.89
C LYS A 82 -15.39 -40.17 29.52
N PRO A 83 -16.38 -39.62 28.80
CA PRO A 83 -17.69 -39.41 29.39
C PRO A 83 -18.45 -40.74 29.54
N SER A 84 -19.46 -40.76 30.41
CA SER A 84 -20.35 -41.91 30.66
C SER A 84 -21.35 -42.21 29.52
N THR A 85 -21.13 -41.64 28.33
CA THR A 85 -22.04 -41.69 27.19
C THR A 85 -21.45 -42.49 26.01
N ALA A 86 -22.30 -42.88 25.06
CA ALA A 86 -21.87 -43.57 23.86
C ALA A 86 -20.90 -42.71 23.03
N ALA A 87 -19.93 -43.34 22.38
CA ALA A 87 -18.95 -42.65 21.54
C ALA A 87 -19.63 -41.88 20.39
N PRO A 88 -19.35 -40.58 20.21
CA PRO A 88 -19.86 -39.83 19.09
C PRO A 88 -19.17 -40.28 17.80
N ARG A 89 -19.85 -40.05 16.68
CA ARG A 89 -19.28 -40.33 15.36
C ARG A 89 -18.83 -39.04 14.67
N LEU A 90 -17.73 -39.13 13.92
CA LEU A 90 -17.23 -38.08 13.03
C LEU A 90 -17.50 -38.48 11.58
N LEU A 91 -18.29 -37.67 10.88
CA LEU A 91 -18.58 -37.82 9.46
C LEU A 91 -17.82 -36.72 8.70
N ILE A 92 -17.33 -37.05 7.50
CA ILE A 92 -16.58 -36.12 6.66
C ILE A 92 -17.21 -36.03 5.28
N TYR A 93 -17.41 -34.80 4.81
CA TYR A 93 -17.89 -34.52 3.46
C TYR A 93 -16.93 -33.60 2.73
N THR A 94 -16.69 -33.88 1.45
CA THR A 94 -15.71 -33.16 0.64
C THR A 94 -16.37 -32.54 -0.59
N LEU A 95 -16.08 -31.26 -0.80
CA LEU A 95 -16.58 -30.45 -1.90
C LEU A 95 -15.50 -30.19 -2.95
N GLN A 96 -15.92 -29.79 -4.15
CA GLN A 96 -15.01 -29.15 -5.10
C GLN A 96 -14.61 -27.75 -4.58
N PRO A 97 -13.37 -27.30 -4.78
CA PRO A 97 -12.91 -26.00 -4.34
C PRO A 97 -13.47 -24.88 -5.23
N GLY A 98 -13.50 -23.65 -4.69
CA GLY A 98 -13.80 -22.43 -5.45
C GLY A 98 -15.27 -21.98 -5.43
N GLU A 99 -15.49 -20.76 -5.92
CA GLU A 99 -16.76 -20.01 -5.78
C GLU A 99 -17.98 -20.77 -6.35
N THR A 100 -17.79 -21.59 -7.39
CA THR A 100 -18.86 -22.39 -8.02
C THR A 100 -19.55 -23.34 -7.06
N SER A 101 -18.87 -23.77 -5.99
CA SER A 101 -19.45 -24.63 -4.97
C SER A 101 -20.46 -23.89 -4.09
N LYS A 102 -20.41 -22.57 -4.03
CA LYS A 102 -21.31 -21.74 -3.23
C LYS A 102 -22.67 -21.57 -3.92
N SER A 103 -23.36 -22.68 -4.17
CA SER A 103 -24.59 -22.74 -4.98
C SER A 103 -25.74 -23.44 -4.26
N ARG A 104 -26.97 -23.20 -4.73
CA ARG A 104 -28.17 -23.91 -4.24
C ARG A 104 -28.07 -25.42 -4.43
N ALA A 105 -27.47 -25.87 -5.53
CA ALA A 105 -27.31 -27.29 -5.84
C ALA A 105 -26.38 -27.97 -4.82
N THR A 106 -25.21 -27.38 -4.58
CA THR A 106 -24.25 -27.92 -3.60
C THR A 106 -24.83 -27.94 -2.19
N LYS A 107 -25.57 -26.88 -1.80
CA LYS A 107 -26.28 -26.85 -0.53
C LYS A 107 -27.23 -28.04 -0.37
N GLY A 108 -28.08 -28.30 -1.38
CA GLY A 108 -29.01 -29.43 -1.38
C GLY A 108 -28.29 -30.78 -1.26
N LEU A 109 -27.19 -30.98 -2.00
CA LEU A 109 -26.39 -32.21 -1.92
C LEU A 109 -25.84 -32.48 -0.53
N ILE A 110 -25.35 -31.45 0.17
CA ILE A 110 -24.86 -31.59 1.55
C ILE A 110 -26.01 -31.96 2.49
N GLU A 111 -27.14 -31.26 2.38
CA GLU A 111 -28.32 -31.50 3.23
C GLU A 111 -28.88 -32.92 3.05
N ASP A 112 -29.04 -33.37 1.80
CA ASP A 112 -29.52 -34.71 1.47
C ASP A 112 -28.57 -35.79 2.00
N TRP A 113 -27.27 -35.62 1.80
CA TRP A 113 -26.27 -36.54 2.34
C TRP A 113 -26.31 -36.61 3.88
N MET A 114 -26.45 -35.46 4.57
CA MET A 114 -26.58 -35.44 6.04
C MET A 114 -27.85 -36.17 6.51
N LEU A 115 -28.96 -36.06 5.79
CA LEU A 115 -30.21 -36.79 6.08
C LEU A 115 -30.03 -38.30 5.86
N ASP A 116 -29.31 -38.71 4.82
CA ASP A 116 -29.00 -40.11 4.54
C ASP A 116 -28.16 -40.74 5.64
N GLN A 117 -27.20 -39.99 6.18
CA GLN A 117 -26.39 -40.39 7.33
C GLN A 117 -27.16 -40.39 8.66
N LYS A 118 -28.45 -40.03 8.67
CA LYS A 118 -29.30 -39.92 9.86
C LYS A 118 -28.79 -38.87 10.86
N CYS A 119 -28.26 -37.75 10.38
CA CYS A 119 -27.93 -36.61 11.22
C CYS A 119 -29.21 -36.01 11.85
N THR A 120 -29.16 -35.71 13.13
CA THR A 120 -30.26 -35.17 13.95
C THR A 120 -29.99 -33.74 14.41
N ARG A 121 -30.91 -33.12 15.16
CA ARG A 121 -30.79 -31.72 15.63
C ARG A 121 -29.60 -31.45 16.57
N ASP A 122 -29.05 -32.48 17.20
CA ASP A 122 -27.86 -32.37 18.03
C ASP A 122 -26.55 -32.41 17.22
N THR A 123 -26.63 -32.57 15.89
CA THR A 123 -25.44 -32.58 15.02
C THR A 123 -24.66 -31.27 15.17
N MET A 124 -23.34 -31.35 15.33
CA MET A 124 -22.45 -30.20 15.26
C MET A 124 -21.66 -30.20 13.96
N VAL A 125 -21.76 -29.12 13.20
CA VAL A 125 -21.08 -28.96 11.91
C VAL A 125 -19.76 -28.21 12.08
N LEU A 126 -18.69 -28.67 11.41
CA LEU A 126 -17.39 -28.02 11.41
C LEU A 126 -17.06 -27.59 9.97
N ALA A 127 -16.91 -26.28 9.74
CA ALA A 127 -16.53 -25.72 8.46
C ALA A 127 -15.01 -25.55 8.38
N LEU A 128 -14.30 -26.49 7.75
CA LEU A 128 -12.84 -26.45 7.57
C LEU A 128 -12.51 -25.93 6.16
N GLY A 129 -12.18 -24.65 6.04
CA GLY A 129 -11.88 -24.07 4.73
C GLY A 129 -11.79 -22.54 4.70
N GLY A 130 -11.70 -21.99 3.50
CA GLY A 130 -11.81 -20.54 3.27
C GLY A 130 -13.27 -20.05 3.30
N GLY A 131 -13.50 -18.81 2.83
CA GLY A 131 -14.82 -18.18 2.87
C GLY A 131 -15.93 -18.91 2.11
N VAL A 132 -15.60 -19.60 1.01
CA VAL A 132 -16.56 -20.43 0.27
C VAL A 132 -17.14 -21.54 1.15
N ILE A 133 -16.28 -22.28 1.86
CA ILE A 133 -16.69 -23.34 2.77
C ILE A 133 -17.45 -22.72 3.95
N GLY A 134 -16.91 -21.65 4.53
CA GLY A 134 -17.53 -20.97 5.68
C GLY A 134 -18.96 -20.49 5.40
N ASP A 135 -19.19 -19.84 4.25
CA ASP A 135 -20.50 -19.31 3.86
C ASP A 135 -21.50 -20.43 3.55
N LEU A 136 -21.09 -21.41 2.74
CA LEU A 136 -21.97 -22.50 2.32
C LEU A 136 -22.34 -23.41 3.49
N VAL A 137 -21.34 -23.85 4.25
CA VAL A 137 -21.52 -24.77 5.39
C VAL A 137 -22.25 -24.07 6.53
N GLY A 138 -21.95 -22.80 6.79
CA GLY A 138 -22.71 -21.99 7.73
C GLY A 138 -24.19 -21.88 7.32
N PHE A 139 -24.49 -21.75 6.03
CA PHE A 139 -25.86 -21.65 5.56
C PHE A 139 -26.60 -23.00 5.61
N VAL A 140 -25.90 -24.11 5.34
CA VAL A 140 -26.41 -25.46 5.63
C VAL A 140 -26.74 -25.59 7.11
N ALA A 141 -25.83 -25.18 8.01
CA ALA A 141 -26.07 -25.26 9.45
C ALA A 141 -27.26 -24.38 9.91
N ALA A 142 -27.44 -23.22 9.28
CA ALA A 142 -28.56 -22.32 9.56
C ALA A 142 -29.92 -22.93 9.21
N THR A 143 -29.99 -23.76 8.16
CA THR A 143 -31.26 -24.28 7.64
C THR A 143 -31.52 -25.76 7.95
N PHE A 144 -30.48 -26.55 8.17
CA PHE A 144 -30.61 -27.98 8.47
C PHE A 144 -31.43 -28.18 9.75
N MET A 145 -32.57 -28.86 9.64
CA MET A 145 -33.56 -29.03 10.71
C MET A 145 -34.01 -27.72 11.43
N ARG A 146 -33.94 -26.58 10.72
CA ARG A 146 -34.19 -25.21 11.19
C ARG A 146 -33.12 -24.64 12.13
N GLY A 147 -31.88 -25.11 12.00
CA GLY A 147 -30.72 -24.60 12.73
C GLY A 147 -30.07 -25.67 13.58
N VAL A 148 -28.76 -25.85 13.37
CA VAL A 148 -27.88 -26.70 14.17
C VAL A 148 -26.61 -25.94 14.56
N PRO A 149 -25.95 -26.27 15.68
CA PRO A 149 -24.69 -25.62 16.06
C PRO A 149 -23.60 -25.90 15.02
N PHE A 150 -22.75 -24.90 14.79
CA PHE A 150 -21.57 -25.07 13.95
C PHE A 150 -20.39 -24.25 14.46
N VAL A 151 -19.19 -24.61 14.01
CA VAL A 151 -17.95 -23.89 14.26
C VAL A 151 -17.23 -23.60 12.93
N GLN A 152 -16.48 -22.51 12.90
CA GLN A 152 -15.62 -22.13 11.78
C GLN A 152 -14.17 -22.52 12.09
N ILE A 153 -13.48 -23.09 11.11
CA ILE A 153 -12.05 -23.38 11.14
C ILE A 153 -11.43 -22.78 9.87
N PRO A 154 -11.22 -21.45 9.84
CA PRO A 154 -10.74 -20.75 8.66
C PRO A 154 -9.33 -21.19 8.26
N THR A 155 -9.15 -21.55 6.98
CA THR A 155 -7.85 -21.97 6.44
C THR A 155 -7.22 -20.98 5.44
N SER A 156 -7.94 -19.94 5.04
CA SER A 156 -7.40 -18.82 4.28
C SER A 156 -7.27 -17.58 5.15
N LEU A 157 -6.31 -16.71 4.81
CA LEU A 157 -6.15 -15.43 5.51
C LEU A 157 -7.44 -14.61 5.48
N LEU A 158 -8.08 -14.51 4.30
CA LEU A 158 -9.38 -13.83 4.12
C LEU A 158 -10.43 -14.34 5.12
N ALA A 159 -10.51 -15.66 5.31
CA ALA A 159 -11.50 -16.23 6.21
C ALA A 159 -11.19 -15.93 7.67
N MET A 160 -9.92 -15.92 8.06
CA MET A 160 -9.49 -15.57 9.43
C MET A 160 -9.81 -14.11 9.76
N VAL A 161 -9.58 -13.18 8.84
CA VAL A 161 -9.68 -11.74 9.12
C VAL A 161 -11.03 -11.15 8.79
N ASP A 162 -11.83 -11.84 7.96
CA ASP A 162 -13.11 -11.36 7.49
C ASP A 162 -14.20 -12.47 7.53
N SER A 163 -14.25 -13.38 6.55
CA SER A 163 -15.50 -14.10 6.26
C SER A 163 -16.02 -15.03 7.38
N SER A 164 -15.14 -15.59 8.21
CA SER A 164 -15.59 -16.48 9.32
C SER A 164 -16.28 -15.73 10.45
N ILE A 165 -16.12 -14.40 10.54
CA ILE A 165 -16.60 -13.57 11.65
C ILE A 165 -17.94 -12.92 11.30
N GLY A 166 -18.89 -13.04 12.23
CA GLY A 166 -20.15 -12.29 12.24
C GLY A 166 -21.32 -12.93 11.51
N GLY A 167 -21.22 -14.21 11.19
CA GLY A 167 -22.36 -15.08 10.91
C GLY A 167 -23.11 -14.81 9.61
N LYS A 168 -22.56 -14.04 8.67
CA LYS A 168 -23.13 -13.95 7.33
C LYS A 168 -22.83 -15.26 6.61
N THR A 169 -23.87 -15.94 6.14
CA THR A 169 -23.76 -17.21 5.42
C THR A 169 -24.65 -17.13 4.19
N ALA A 170 -24.21 -17.62 3.03
CA ALA A 170 -24.94 -17.41 1.78
C ALA A 170 -24.54 -18.37 0.66
N VAL A 171 -25.35 -18.35 -0.40
CA VAL A 171 -25.05 -18.92 -1.71
C VAL A 171 -25.23 -17.87 -2.81
N ASP A 172 -24.51 -18.06 -3.90
CA ASP A 172 -24.64 -17.27 -5.11
C ASP A 172 -25.81 -17.76 -5.98
N THR A 173 -26.25 -16.86 -6.86
CA THR A 173 -27.26 -17.15 -7.89
C THR A 173 -26.80 -16.54 -9.21
N PRO A 174 -27.38 -16.92 -10.36
CA PRO A 174 -27.08 -16.26 -11.63
C PRO A 174 -27.32 -14.73 -11.61
N ALA A 175 -28.14 -14.23 -10.69
CA ALA A 175 -28.41 -12.80 -10.54
C ALA A 175 -27.32 -12.05 -9.74
N GLY A 176 -26.42 -12.75 -9.04
CA GLY A 176 -25.34 -12.12 -8.29
C GLY A 176 -24.89 -12.90 -7.05
N LYS A 177 -23.91 -12.32 -6.36
CA LYS A 177 -23.23 -12.92 -5.21
C LYS A 177 -24.01 -12.76 -3.91
N ASN A 178 -23.97 -13.78 -3.06
CA ASN A 178 -24.47 -13.75 -1.67
C ASN A 178 -25.90 -13.21 -1.52
N LEU A 179 -26.76 -13.46 -2.52
CA LEU A 179 -28.12 -12.91 -2.55
C LEU A 179 -29.11 -13.72 -1.71
N ILE A 180 -28.84 -15.00 -1.47
CA ILE A 180 -29.68 -15.88 -0.66
C ILE A 180 -28.83 -16.45 0.47
N GLY A 181 -29.26 -16.25 1.71
CA GLY A 181 -28.46 -16.62 2.87
C GLY A 181 -29.18 -16.43 4.20
N ALA A 182 -28.44 -16.55 5.30
CA ALA A 182 -28.91 -16.33 6.66
C ALA A 182 -27.82 -15.69 7.53
N PHE A 183 -28.25 -14.95 8.55
CA PHE A 183 -27.40 -14.61 9.69
C PHE A 183 -27.44 -15.77 10.70
N TRP A 184 -26.34 -16.50 10.83
CA TRP A 184 -26.19 -17.64 11.72
C TRP A 184 -24.80 -17.63 12.36
N GLN A 185 -24.73 -17.33 13.66
CA GLN A 185 -23.46 -17.18 14.38
C GLN A 185 -22.84 -18.55 14.70
N PRO A 186 -21.54 -18.76 14.42
CA PRO A 186 -20.84 -19.95 14.86
C PRO A 186 -20.67 -19.94 16.39
N GLN A 187 -20.65 -21.12 17.01
CA GLN A 187 -20.37 -21.28 18.44
C GLN A 187 -18.91 -20.96 18.79
N ARG A 188 -18.00 -21.24 17.84
CA ARG A 188 -16.56 -20.98 17.89
C ARG A 188 -16.00 -20.68 16.51
N ILE A 189 -14.94 -19.87 16.48
CA ILE A 189 -14.12 -19.59 15.30
C ILE A 189 -12.67 -19.88 15.69
N PHE A 190 -12.09 -20.97 15.16
CA PHE A 190 -10.75 -21.42 15.51
C PHE A 190 -9.73 -21.03 14.43
N MET A 191 -8.98 -19.96 14.67
CA MET A 191 -7.97 -19.43 13.75
C MET A 191 -6.60 -20.04 14.07
N ASP A 192 -6.29 -21.15 13.39
CA ASP A 192 -4.96 -21.78 13.45
C ASP A 192 -4.02 -21.17 12.41
N MET A 193 -3.14 -20.27 12.84
CA MET A 193 -2.20 -19.58 11.96
C MET A 193 -1.19 -20.54 11.29
N ALA A 194 -1.00 -21.75 11.80
CA ALA A 194 -0.09 -22.73 11.20
C ALA A 194 -0.58 -23.23 9.83
N VAL A 195 -1.88 -23.16 9.55
CA VAL A 195 -2.43 -23.60 8.25
C VAL A 195 -2.01 -22.67 7.10
N LEU A 196 -1.67 -21.41 7.41
CA LEU A 196 -1.26 -20.41 6.42
C LEU A 196 0.08 -20.75 5.75
N SER A 197 0.89 -21.64 6.34
CA SER A 197 2.14 -22.13 5.75
C SER A 197 1.96 -22.89 4.42
N THR A 198 0.78 -23.45 4.20
CA THR A 198 0.45 -24.16 2.95
C THR A 198 -0.42 -23.31 2.02
N LEU A 199 -0.80 -22.10 2.45
CA LEU A 199 -1.66 -21.21 1.66
C LEU A 199 -0.88 -20.69 0.45
N PRO A 200 -1.41 -20.83 -0.78
CA PRO A 200 -0.77 -20.26 -1.95
C PRO A 200 -0.59 -18.74 -1.79
N GLU A 201 0.53 -18.20 -2.28
CA GLU A 201 0.85 -16.78 -2.17
C GLU A 201 -0.28 -15.88 -2.70
N ARG A 202 -0.93 -16.27 -3.80
CA ARG A 202 -2.08 -15.54 -4.34
C ARG A 202 -3.23 -15.41 -3.35
N GLU A 203 -3.53 -16.48 -2.59
CA GLU A 203 -4.61 -16.47 -1.59
C GLU A 203 -4.20 -15.70 -0.32
N PHE A 204 -2.91 -15.65 -0.01
CA PHE A 204 -2.39 -14.72 1.00
C PHE A 204 -2.62 -13.26 0.56
N SER A 205 -2.19 -12.89 -0.65
CA SER A 205 -2.43 -11.55 -1.21
C SER A 205 -3.92 -11.21 -1.23
N ASN A 206 -4.76 -12.14 -1.68
CA ASN A 206 -6.22 -12.03 -1.69
C ASN A 206 -6.78 -11.66 -0.29
N GLY A 207 -6.32 -12.33 0.77
CA GLY A 207 -6.73 -12.01 2.14
C GLY A 207 -6.18 -10.69 2.68
N MET A 208 -4.98 -10.28 2.24
CA MET A 208 -4.39 -9.00 2.67
C MET A 208 -5.21 -7.79 2.22
N ALA A 209 -5.99 -7.90 1.15
CA ALA A 209 -6.91 -6.84 0.73
C ALA A 209 -7.89 -6.47 1.86
N GLU A 210 -8.45 -7.47 2.54
CA GLU A 210 -9.38 -7.28 3.66
C GLU A 210 -8.69 -6.74 4.91
N VAL A 211 -7.44 -7.15 5.16
CA VAL A 211 -6.63 -6.63 6.27
C VAL A 211 -6.32 -5.14 6.07
N VAL A 212 -5.85 -4.78 4.88
CA VAL A 212 -5.54 -3.38 4.54
C VAL A 212 -6.81 -2.53 4.55
N LYS A 213 -7.92 -3.02 3.99
CA LYS A 213 -9.24 -2.36 4.08
C LYS A 213 -9.62 -2.07 5.53
N THR A 214 -9.52 -3.07 6.40
CA THR A 214 -9.91 -2.96 7.81
C THR A 214 -9.05 -1.94 8.55
N ALA A 215 -7.74 -1.93 8.32
CA ALA A 215 -6.86 -0.90 8.88
C ALA A 215 -7.18 0.49 8.32
N ALA A 216 -7.38 0.61 7.00
CA ALA A 216 -7.64 1.88 6.33
C ALA A 216 -8.92 2.59 6.81
N ILE A 217 -9.93 1.85 7.30
CA ILE A 217 -11.16 2.45 7.85
C ILE A 217 -11.12 2.68 9.37
N TRP A 218 -10.18 2.08 10.10
CA TRP A 218 -10.28 1.95 11.57
C TRP A 218 -9.06 2.38 12.38
N SER A 219 -7.84 2.14 11.91
CA SER A 219 -6.63 2.48 12.69
C SER A 219 -5.47 2.91 11.79
N PRO A 220 -5.01 4.17 11.92
CA PRO A 220 -3.83 4.65 11.21
C PRO A 220 -2.55 3.91 11.67
N GLU A 221 -2.46 3.51 12.93
CA GLU A 221 -1.31 2.80 13.49
C GLU A 221 -1.18 1.39 12.91
N GLU A 222 -2.31 0.66 12.80
CA GLU A 222 -2.31 -0.64 12.14
C GLU A 222 -1.99 -0.50 10.65
N PHE A 223 -2.51 0.54 9.98
CA PHE A 223 -2.19 0.81 8.59
C PHE A 223 -0.68 1.08 8.39
N GLU A 224 -0.05 1.85 9.28
CA GLU A 224 1.39 2.12 9.24
C GLU A 224 2.23 0.84 9.45
N VAL A 225 1.79 -0.08 10.32
CA VAL A 225 2.45 -1.39 10.44
C VAL A 225 2.33 -2.19 9.15
N LEU A 226 1.17 -2.20 8.50
CA LEU A 226 0.98 -2.88 7.23
C LEU A 226 1.83 -2.26 6.11
N GLU A 227 1.99 -0.94 6.09
CA GLU A 227 2.81 -0.22 5.12
C GLU A 227 4.32 -0.45 5.35
N SER A 228 4.79 -0.36 6.60
CA SER A 228 6.22 -0.43 6.95
C SER A 228 6.78 -1.85 7.08
N ARG A 229 5.93 -2.85 7.38
CA ARG A 229 6.35 -4.24 7.62
C ARG A 229 5.83 -5.24 6.59
N ALA A 230 5.47 -4.78 5.39
CA ALA A 230 4.95 -5.64 4.32
C ALA A 230 5.87 -6.83 3.99
N GLY A 231 7.19 -6.58 3.92
CA GLY A 231 8.20 -7.62 3.71
C GLY A 231 8.21 -8.66 4.83
N ASP A 232 8.29 -8.22 6.09
CA ASP A 232 8.28 -9.09 7.27
C ASP A 232 7.02 -9.96 7.35
N ILE A 233 5.85 -9.36 7.09
CA ILE A 233 4.55 -10.04 7.16
C ILE A 233 4.46 -11.09 6.04
N ARG A 234 4.89 -10.75 4.82
CA ARG A 234 4.93 -11.70 3.70
C ARG A 234 5.90 -12.85 3.99
N ALA A 235 7.08 -12.56 4.52
CA ALA A 235 8.06 -13.59 4.91
C ALA A 235 7.53 -14.50 6.04
N ALA A 236 6.81 -13.94 7.02
CA ALA A 236 6.21 -14.70 8.10
C ALA A 236 5.23 -15.79 7.63
N VAL A 237 4.58 -15.58 6.48
CA VAL A 237 3.68 -16.56 5.86
C VAL A 237 4.40 -17.47 4.87
N LEU A 238 5.17 -16.90 3.95
CA LEU A 238 5.73 -17.64 2.80
C LEU A 238 7.03 -18.41 3.12
N GLU A 239 7.78 -17.97 4.12
CA GLU A 239 9.11 -18.50 4.46
C GLU A 239 9.15 -19.10 5.88
N GLY A 240 8.36 -18.54 6.80
CA GLY A 240 8.48 -18.75 8.24
C GLY A 240 8.11 -20.12 8.82
N GLN A 241 7.73 -21.11 8.02
CA GLN A 241 7.23 -22.41 8.53
C GLN A 241 7.90 -23.66 7.95
N LYS A 242 8.97 -23.52 7.16
CA LYS A 242 9.52 -24.68 6.44
C LYS A 242 10.35 -25.66 7.28
N ASP A 243 10.66 -25.42 8.57
CA ASP A 243 11.60 -26.30 9.30
C ASP A 243 11.45 -26.40 10.84
N SER A 244 10.35 -25.96 11.47
CA SER A 244 10.33 -25.73 12.94
C SER A 244 9.37 -26.57 13.80
N GLY A 245 8.92 -27.74 13.34
CA GLY A 245 8.09 -28.65 14.16
C GLY A 245 6.86 -27.96 14.78
N ASN A 246 6.67 -28.07 16.10
CA ASN A 246 5.57 -27.42 16.83
C ASN A 246 5.89 -25.99 17.34
N ALA A 247 6.78 -25.24 16.65
CA ALA A 247 7.06 -23.85 17.01
C ALA A 247 5.78 -22.98 16.93
N GLY A 248 5.63 -22.06 17.88
CA GLY A 248 4.44 -21.20 18.02
C GLY A 248 3.32 -21.78 18.89
N LEU A 249 3.37 -23.08 19.22
CA LEU A 249 2.39 -23.77 20.08
C LEU A 249 2.24 -23.06 21.44
N THR A 250 3.34 -22.59 22.03
CA THR A 250 3.33 -21.76 23.24
C THR A 250 3.98 -20.41 22.96
N LYS A 251 3.75 -19.40 23.82
CA LYS A 251 4.46 -18.11 23.74
C LYS A 251 5.97 -18.28 23.80
N ALA A 252 6.46 -19.26 24.58
CA ALA A 252 7.89 -19.54 24.71
C ALA A 252 8.53 -20.09 23.42
N THR A 253 7.77 -20.82 22.60
CA THR A 253 8.26 -21.35 21.31
C THR A 253 7.89 -20.49 20.11
N ARG A 254 7.28 -19.31 20.34
CA ARG A 254 6.80 -18.42 19.28
C ARG A 254 7.91 -17.53 18.76
N THR A 255 8.15 -17.58 17.45
CA THR A 255 9.12 -16.71 16.79
C THR A 255 8.58 -15.28 16.65
N VAL A 256 9.48 -14.31 16.40
CA VAL A 256 9.09 -12.91 16.15
C VAL A 256 8.14 -12.80 14.96
N ALA A 257 8.41 -13.53 13.88
CA ALA A 257 7.57 -13.57 12.68
C ALA A 257 6.17 -14.14 12.97
N GLN A 258 6.08 -15.23 13.74
CA GLN A 258 4.80 -15.80 14.17
C GLN A 258 4.02 -14.83 15.07
N GLY A 259 4.72 -14.14 15.97
CA GLY A 259 4.12 -13.10 16.82
C GLY A 259 3.52 -11.96 16.00
N LEU A 260 4.24 -11.48 14.98
CA LEU A 260 3.76 -10.44 14.07
C LEU A 260 2.52 -10.89 13.29
N LEU A 261 2.55 -12.10 12.72
CA LEU A 261 1.42 -12.66 11.96
C LEU A 261 0.16 -12.76 12.81
N LEU A 262 0.27 -13.34 14.02
CA LEU A 262 -0.84 -13.44 14.96
C LEU A 262 -1.40 -12.06 15.32
N ARG A 263 -0.51 -11.09 15.60
CA ARG A 263 -0.91 -9.72 15.97
C ARG A 263 -1.68 -9.02 14.84
N VAL A 264 -1.23 -9.14 13.59
CA VAL A 264 -1.91 -8.54 12.42
C VAL A 264 -3.29 -9.16 12.21
N ILE A 265 -3.40 -10.49 12.25
CA ILE A 265 -4.67 -11.19 12.04
C ILE A 265 -5.65 -10.89 13.17
N ALA A 266 -5.18 -10.94 14.42
CA ALA A 266 -5.99 -10.67 15.59
C ALA A 266 -6.45 -9.20 15.65
N ALA A 267 -5.66 -8.23 15.18
CA ALA A 267 -6.07 -6.84 15.07
C ALA A 267 -7.25 -6.68 14.11
N SER A 268 -7.17 -7.25 12.91
CA SER A 268 -8.27 -7.23 11.94
C SER A 268 -9.53 -7.94 12.47
N ALA A 269 -9.36 -9.12 13.08
CA ALA A 269 -10.46 -9.88 13.67
C ALA A 269 -11.17 -9.11 14.80
N ARG A 270 -10.43 -8.40 15.66
CA ARG A 270 -10.99 -7.55 16.73
C ARG A 270 -11.85 -6.42 16.18
N VAL A 271 -11.42 -5.76 15.12
CA VAL A 271 -12.21 -4.68 14.49
C VAL A 271 -13.52 -5.24 13.96
N LYS A 272 -13.48 -6.35 13.22
CA LYS A 272 -14.70 -6.99 12.71
C LYS A 272 -15.60 -7.47 13.85
N ALA A 273 -15.05 -8.10 14.88
CA ALA A 273 -15.79 -8.51 16.07
C ALA A 273 -16.48 -7.33 16.77
N HIS A 274 -15.78 -6.20 16.92
CA HIS A 274 -16.32 -4.98 17.50
C HIS A 274 -17.50 -4.44 16.67
N VAL A 275 -17.30 -4.28 15.35
CA VAL A 275 -18.34 -3.77 14.44
C VAL A 275 -19.57 -4.69 14.42
N VAL A 276 -19.35 -6.01 14.36
CA VAL A 276 -20.44 -7.00 14.41
C VAL A 276 -21.19 -6.94 15.74
N THR A 277 -20.48 -6.76 16.85
CA THR A 277 -21.11 -6.66 18.18
C THR A 277 -22.03 -5.46 18.29
N HIS A 278 -21.69 -4.35 17.62
CA HIS A 278 -22.49 -3.13 17.63
C HIS A 278 -23.60 -3.13 16.55
N ASP A 279 -23.43 -3.86 15.46
CA ASP A 279 -24.39 -3.90 14.34
C ASP A 279 -24.41 -5.27 13.66
N GLU A 280 -24.98 -6.28 14.32
CA GLU A 280 -25.02 -7.65 13.82
C GLU A 280 -25.75 -7.74 12.47
N ARG A 281 -26.80 -6.95 12.25
CA ARG A 281 -27.69 -7.09 11.08
C ARG A 281 -27.48 -6.03 9.99
N GLU A 282 -26.33 -5.34 10.01
CA GLU A 282 -25.93 -4.39 8.96
C GLU A 282 -26.97 -3.30 8.68
N SER A 283 -27.37 -2.61 9.75
CA SER A 283 -28.30 -1.48 9.71
C SER A 283 -27.61 -0.11 9.65
N GLY A 284 -26.29 -0.05 9.89
CA GLY A 284 -25.51 1.19 9.87
C GLY A 284 -23.99 0.93 9.87
N MET A 285 -23.38 0.85 11.06
CA MET A 285 -21.93 0.77 11.25
C MET A 285 -21.28 -0.41 10.52
N ARG A 286 -21.95 -1.57 10.43
CA ARG A 286 -21.37 -2.73 9.73
C ARG A 286 -21.23 -2.49 8.23
N GLY A 287 -21.93 -1.50 7.69
CA GLY A 287 -21.74 -1.00 6.33
C GLY A 287 -20.31 -0.52 6.05
N LEU A 288 -19.57 -0.05 7.07
CA LEU A 288 -18.17 0.39 6.93
C LEU A 288 -17.23 -0.72 6.46
N LEU A 289 -17.53 -1.98 6.78
CA LEU A 289 -16.75 -3.14 6.33
C LEU A 289 -16.84 -3.34 4.80
N ASN A 290 -17.71 -2.60 4.10
CA ASN A 290 -17.83 -2.60 2.65
C ASN A 290 -16.99 -1.50 1.98
N PHE A 291 -16.00 -0.92 2.65
CA PHE A 291 -15.04 -0.05 1.97
C PHE A 291 -14.37 -0.77 0.80
N GLY A 292 -14.37 -0.11 -0.36
CA GLY A 292 -13.91 -0.68 -1.63
C GLY A 292 -14.84 -1.73 -2.25
N HIS A 293 -15.88 -2.17 -1.56
CA HIS A 293 -16.74 -3.26 -2.04
C HIS A 293 -17.84 -2.77 -2.99
N THR A 294 -18.19 -1.49 -3.01
CA THR A 294 -19.24 -1.00 -3.93
C THR A 294 -18.73 -1.06 -5.36
N ILE A 295 -17.56 -0.49 -5.60
CA ILE A 295 -16.90 -0.57 -6.91
C ILE A 295 -16.25 -1.96 -7.08
N GLY A 296 -15.64 -2.51 -6.03
CA GLY A 296 -14.99 -3.83 -6.06
C GLY A 296 -15.93 -4.97 -6.44
N HIS A 297 -17.13 -5.05 -5.87
CA HIS A 297 -18.12 -6.06 -6.27
C HIS A 297 -18.61 -5.86 -7.70
N ALA A 298 -18.69 -4.60 -8.19
CA ALA A 298 -19.07 -4.34 -9.57
C ALA A 298 -18.01 -4.88 -10.55
N ILE A 299 -16.73 -4.70 -10.24
CA ILE A 299 -15.61 -5.29 -10.97
C ILE A 299 -15.65 -6.82 -10.86
N GLU A 300 -15.84 -7.35 -9.65
CA GLU A 300 -15.87 -8.79 -9.38
C GLU A 300 -16.98 -9.50 -10.15
N ALA A 301 -18.18 -8.92 -10.23
CA ALA A 301 -19.29 -9.48 -10.98
C ALA A 301 -18.98 -9.67 -12.47
N ILE A 302 -18.08 -8.86 -13.03
CA ILE A 302 -17.65 -8.95 -14.43
C ILE A 302 -16.47 -9.91 -14.58
N LEU A 303 -15.50 -9.88 -13.65
CA LEU A 303 -14.21 -10.57 -13.80
C LEU A 303 -14.12 -11.95 -13.12
N SER A 304 -15.06 -12.28 -12.22
CA SER A 304 -15.11 -13.57 -11.54
C SER A 304 -15.41 -14.74 -12.50
N PRO A 305 -14.80 -15.92 -12.34
CA PRO A 305 -13.96 -16.35 -11.22
C PRO A 305 -12.45 -16.18 -11.44
N GLN A 306 -11.99 -15.60 -12.56
CA GLN A 306 -10.56 -15.53 -12.87
C GLN A 306 -9.81 -14.54 -12.00
N VAL A 307 -10.46 -13.42 -11.65
CA VAL A 307 -9.97 -12.43 -10.69
C VAL A 307 -10.66 -12.69 -9.34
N LEU A 308 -9.87 -12.79 -8.28
CA LEU A 308 -10.34 -13.11 -6.94
C LEU A 308 -10.98 -11.89 -6.27
N HIS A 309 -11.76 -12.16 -5.23
CA HIS A 309 -12.48 -11.13 -4.46
C HIS A 309 -11.57 -10.00 -3.97
N GLY A 310 -10.49 -10.32 -3.25
CA GLY A 310 -9.55 -9.35 -2.72
C GLY A 310 -8.78 -8.58 -3.80
N GLU A 311 -8.53 -9.20 -4.96
CA GLU A 311 -7.97 -8.50 -6.13
C GLU A 311 -8.94 -7.41 -6.62
N CYS A 312 -10.26 -7.69 -6.67
CA CYS A 312 -11.27 -6.69 -7.02
C CYS A 312 -11.48 -5.64 -5.92
N VAL A 313 -11.49 -6.05 -4.65
CA VAL A 313 -11.63 -5.15 -3.49
C VAL A 313 -10.45 -4.19 -3.41
N ALA A 314 -9.23 -4.62 -3.72
CA ALA A 314 -8.06 -3.73 -3.74
C ALA A 314 -8.23 -2.57 -4.73
N VAL A 315 -8.64 -2.85 -5.96
CA VAL A 315 -8.94 -1.80 -6.96
C VAL A 315 -10.11 -0.93 -6.51
N GLY A 316 -11.15 -1.55 -5.95
CA GLY A 316 -12.30 -0.85 -5.40
C GLY A 316 -11.93 0.12 -4.28
N CYS A 317 -11.04 -0.27 -3.36
CA CYS A 317 -10.53 0.59 -2.28
C CYS A 317 -9.83 1.84 -2.83
N VAL A 318 -9.02 1.68 -3.88
CA VAL A 318 -8.32 2.82 -4.53
C VAL A 318 -9.33 3.74 -5.22
N LEU A 319 -10.30 3.18 -5.95
CA LEU A 319 -11.32 3.96 -6.65
C LEU A 319 -12.29 4.67 -5.69
N GLU A 320 -12.71 4.04 -4.60
CA GLU A 320 -13.54 4.69 -3.57
C GLU A 320 -12.76 5.78 -2.81
N ALA A 321 -11.45 5.59 -2.59
CA ALA A 321 -10.58 6.64 -2.06
C ALA A 321 -10.41 7.81 -3.04
N GLU A 322 -10.36 7.53 -4.35
CA GLU A 322 -10.32 8.56 -5.40
C GLU A 322 -11.65 9.35 -5.48
N VAL A 323 -12.80 8.69 -5.28
CA VAL A 323 -14.08 9.39 -5.10
C VAL A 323 -14.02 10.34 -3.90
N ALA A 324 -13.54 9.86 -2.74
CA ALA A 324 -13.39 10.70 -1.55
C ALA A 324 -12.44 11.89 -1.78
N ARG A 325 -11.35 11.69 -2.54
CA ARG A 325 -10.43 12.76 -2.95
C ARG A 325 -11.11 13.80 -3.83
N ARG A 326 -11.89 13.38 -4.82
CA ARG A 326 -12.63 14.29 -5.71
C ARG A 326 -13.73 15.06 -5.00
N MET A 327 -14.27 14.52 -3.90
CA MET A 327 -15.18 15.25 -3.00
C MET A 327 -14.46 16.23 -2.06
N GLY A 328 -13.11 16.23 -2.04
CA GLY A 328 -12.32 17.07 -1.13
C GLY A 328 -12.25 16.55 0.30
N HIS A 329 -12.58 15.27 0.54
CA HIS A 329 -12.56 14.66 1.87
C HIS A 329 -11.29 13.86 2.18
N LEU A 330 -10.46 13.58 1.16
CA LEU A 330 -9.23 12.82 1.30
C LEU A 330 -8.10 13.46 0.47
N GLY A 331 -6.88 13.49 1.01
CA GLY A 331 -5.70 13.97 0.29
C GLY A 331 -5.14 12.96 -0.71
N GLU A 332 -4.47 13.43 -1.76
CA GLU A 332 -3.79 12.57 -2.75
C GLU A 332 -2.72 11.68 -2.10
N VAL A 333 -2.04 12.16 -1.05
CA VAL A 333 -1.06 11.40 -0.28
C VAL A 333 -1.69 10.13 0.31
N SER A 334 -2.87 10.24 0.92
CA SER A 334 -3.58 9.10 1.50
C SER A 334 -4.01 8.08 0.44
N VAL A 335 -4.50 8.54 -0.73
CA VAL A 335 -4.85 7.65 -1.85
C VAL A 335 -3.61 6.88 -2.32
N LYS A 336 -2.48 7.57 -2.52
CA LYS A 336 -1.22 6.93 -2.93
C LYS A 336 -0.68 5.97 -1.88
N ARG A 337 -0.73 6.31 -0.60
CA ARG A 337 -0.34 5.41 0.51
C ARG A 337 -1.19 4.14 0.52
N LEU A 338 -2.51 4.25 0.36
CA LEU A 338 -3.41 3.10 0.23
C LEU A 338 -3.04 2.19 -0.95
N ALA A 339 -2.91 2.76 -2.15
CA ALA A 339 -2.55 2.00 -3.34
C ALA A 339 -1.20 1.29 -3.17
N ARG A 340 -0.19 1.98 -2.63
CA ARG A 340 1.14 1.39 -2.40
C ARG A 340 1.13 0.27 -1.37
N CYS A 341 0.39 0.44 -0.27
CA CYS A 341 0.24 -0.61 0.74
C CYS A 341 -0.36 -1.88 0.10
N LEU A 342 -1.44 -1.74 -0.69
CA LEU A 342 -2.03 -2.85 -1.43
C LEU A 342 -1.02 -3.49 -2.40
N ALA A 343 -0.32 -2.69 -3.20
CA ALA A 343 0.69 -3.17 -4.15
C ALA A 343 1.85 -3.91 -3.47
N ALA A 344 2.26 -3.49 -2.26
CA ALA A 344 3.31 -4.16 -1.48
C ALA A 344 2.94 -5.60 -1.07
N TYR A 345 1.63 -5.90 -1.00
CA TYR A 345 1.12 -7.26 -0.79
C TYR A 345 0.77 -7.99 -2.09
N GLY A 346 1.19 -7.49 -3.25
CA GLY A 346 0.98 -8.14 -4.55
C GLY A 346 -0.44 -7.99 -5.11
N LEU A 347 -1.20 -6.99 -4.67
CA LEU A 347 -2.56 -6.72 -5.14
C LEU A 347 -2.59 -5.68 -6.28
N PRO A 348 -3.55 -5.81 -7.22
CA PRO A 348 -3.75 -4.79 -8.26
C PRO A 348 -4.34 -3.51 -7.67
N THR A 349 -3.98 -2.36 -8.25
CA THR A 349 -4.41 -1.04 -7.76
C THR A 349 -5.16 -0.21 -8.81
N ALA A 350 -5.26 -0.71 -10.05
CA ALA A 350 -5.99 -0.10 -11.15
C ALA A 350 -6.79 -1.16 -11.92
N MET A 351 -7.81 -0.73 -12.67
CA MET A 351 -8.63 -1.67 -13.47
C MET A 351 -7.83 -2.33 -14.59
N ASP A 352 -6.86 -1.62 -15.18
CA ASP A 352 -6.02 -2.09 -16.28
C ASP A 352 -4.68 -2.68 -15.82
N ASP A 353 -4.57 -2.98 -14.52
CA ASP A 353 -3.37 -3.53 -13.89
C ASP A 353 -2.89 -4.80 -14.62
N PRO A 354 -1.57 -4.96 -14.85
CA PRO A 354 -1.02 -6.15 -15.49
C PRO A 354 -1.42 -7.48 -14.85
N ILE A 355 -1.67 -7.51 -13.54
CA ILE A 355 -2.18 -8.69 -12.83
C ILE A 355 -3.58 -9.03 -13.36
N ILE A 356 -4.49 -8.06 -13.39
CA ILE A 356 -5.87 -8.26 -13.87
C ILE A 356 -5.87 -8.66 -15.35
N ARG A 357 -5.12 -7.93 -16.19
CA ARG A 357 -5.03 -8.23 -17.63
C ARG A 357 -4.57 -9.66 -17.89
N ARG A 358 -3.56 -10.14 -17.16
CA ARG A 358 -3.05 -11.52 -17.28
C ARG A 358 -4.08 -12.58 -16.86
N ARG A 359 -4.92 -12.29 -15.87
CA ARG A 359 -5.89 -13.24 -15.32
C ARG A 359 -7.18 -13.31 -16.14
N ALA A 360 -7.74 -12.15 -16.49
CA ALA A 360 -9.02 -12.05 -17.18
C ALA A 360 -8.90 -12.12 -18.71
N GLY A 361 -7.75 -11.70 -19.27
CA GLY A 361 -7.56 -11.49 -20.70
C GLY A 361 -8.24 -10.21 -21.22
N ASP A 362 -7.75 -9.70 -22.36
CA ASP A 362 -8.19 -8.39 -22.89
C ASP A 362 -9.69 -8.38 -23.26
N ALA A 363 -10.23 -9.50 -23.75
CA ALA A 363 -11.63 -9.60 -24.15
C ALA A 363 -12.59 -9.35 -22.98
N ARG A 364 -12.33 -9.98 -21.82
CA ARG A 364 -13.16 -9.83 -20.63
C ARG A 364 -12.91 -8.49 -19.93
N LEU A 365 -11.67 -8.02 -19.94
CA LEU A 365 -11.33 -6.70 -19.41
C LEU A 365 -12.05 -5.58 -20.19
N ALA A 366 -12.27 -5.74 -21.50
CA ALA A 366 -13.02 -4.78 -22.32
C ALA A 366 -14.49 -4.62 -21.91
N GLU A 367 -15.04 -5.50 -21.07
CA GLU A 367 -16.39 -5.38 -20.49
C GLU A 367 -16.43 -4.49 -19.24
N VAL A 368 -15.28 -4.24 -18.60
CA VAL A 368 -15.15 -3.39 -17.41
C VAL A 368 -15.18 -1.93 -17.84
N ARG A 369 -16.38 -1.46 -18.20
CA ARG A 369 -16.64 -0.08 -18.65
C ARG A 369 -17.47 0.68 -17.61
N PRO A 370 -17.31 2.02 -17.50
CA PRO A 370 -18.07 2.83 -16.54
C PRO A 370 -19.57 2.54 -16.54
N ALA A 371 -20.22 2.55 -17.71
CA ALA A 371 -21.65 2.27 -17.83
C ALA A 371 -22.05 0.88 -17.30
N ARG A 372 -21.23 -0.15 -17.54
CA ARG A 372 -21.51 -1.52 -17.08
C ARG A 372 -21.32 -1.63 -15.57
N LEU A 373 -20.26 -1.02 -15.02
CA LEU A 373 -20.03 -0.96 -13.58
C LEU A 373 -21.17 -0.22 -12.87
N MET A 374 -21.59 0.94 -13.37
CA MET A 374 -22.72 1.70 -12.83
C MET A 374 -24.02 0.90 -12.83
N GLN A 375 -24.27 0.10 -13.87
CA GLN A 375 -25.41 -0.81 -13.94
C GLN A 375 -25.35 -1.88 -12.84
N VAL A 376 -24.20 -2.52 -12.64
CA VAL A 376 -24.02 -3.55 -11.59
C VAL A 376 -24.15 -2.95 -10.20
N MET A 377 -23.60 -1.75 -9.97
CA MET A 377 -23.72 -1.04 -8.69
C MET A 377 -25.17 -0.69 -8.33
N GLY A 378 -26.09 -0.65 -9.31
CA GLY A 378 -27.51 -0.36 -9.09
C GLY A 378 -28.25 -1.40 -8.22
N VAL A 379 -27.69 -2.59 -8.03
CA VAL A 379 -28.25 -3.65 -7.15
C VAL A 379 -27.40 -3.88 -5.91
N ASP A 380 -26.44 -2.99 -5.61
CA ASP A 380 -25.66 -3.07 -4.38
C ASP A 380 -26.55 -2.95 -3.15
N LYS A 381 -26.36 -3.83 -2.16
CA LYS A 381 -27.20 -3.96 -0.97
C LYS A 381 -27.25 -2.70 -0.09
N LYS A 382 -26.29 -1.78 -0.24
CA LYS A 382 -26.22 -0.51 0.50
C LYS A 382 -27.03 0.60 -0.17
N THR A 383 -27.41 0.41 -1.43
CA THR A 383 -28.19 1.39 -2.21
C THR A 383 -29.56 1.60 -1.56
N VAL A 384 -29.96 2.86 -1.38
CA VAL A 384 -31.28 3.22 -0.86
C VAL A 384 -32.08 3.83 -2.00
N GLY A 385 -33.10 3.12 -2.49
CA GLY A 385 -33.83 3.51 -3.68
C GLY A 385 -32.91 3.48 -4.90
N THR A 386 -32.64 4.66 -5.48
CA THR A 386 -31.71 4.83 -6.62
C THR A 386 -30.36 5.43 -6.23
N GLN A 387 -30.18 5.83 -4.96
CA GLN A 387 -28.97 6.51 -4.50
C GLN A 387 -27.90 5.50 -4.06
N LYS A 388 -26.77 5.50 -4.78
CA LYS A 388 -25.62 4.65 -4.46
C LYS A 388 -24.91 5.19 -3.22
N ARG A 389 -24.48 4.26 -2.36
CA ARG A 389 -23.77 4.57 -1.11
C ARG A 389 -22.40 3.91 -1.09
N LEU A 390 -21.35 4.70 -0.89
CA LEU A 390 -19.95 4.26 -0.81
C LEU A 390 -19.42 4.50 0.61
N VAL A 391 -18.42 3.75 1.05
CA VAL A 391 -17.71 4.09 2.29
C VAL A 391 -16.57 5.02 1.91
N LEU A 392 -16.61 6.25 2.40
CA LEU A 392 -15.58 7.25 2.07
C LEU A 392 -14.63 7.42 3.23
N LEU A 393 -13.33 7.50 2.94
CA LEU A 393 -12.32 7.84 3.93
C LEU A 393 -12.25 9.36 4.12
N LYS A 394 -12.04 9.79 5.36
CA LYS A 394 -11.63 11.15 5.70
C LYS A 394 -10.10 11.27 5.79
N ARG A 395 -9.48 10.19 6.27
CA ARG A 395 -8.03 9.96 6.32
C ARG A 395 -7.80 8.47 6.50
N LEU A 396 -6.56 8.00 6.36
CA LEU A 396 -6.25 6.61 6.66
C LEU A 396 -6.53 6.31 8.15
N GLY A 397 -7.27 5.24 8.39
CA GLY A 397 -7.75 4.85 9.70
C GLY A 397 -9.06 5.50 10.14
N GLN A 398 -9.72 6.30 9.29
CA GLN A 398 -10.99 6.96 9.65
C GLN A 398 -11.91 7.20 8.44
N THR A 399 -13.16 6.77 8.58
CA THR A 399 -14.21 7.07 7.58
C THR A 399 -14.83 8.46 7.77
N LEU A 400 -15.38 9.01 6.70
CA LEU A 400 -16.08 10.30 6.69
C LEU A 400 -17.33 10.29 7.59
N GLU A 401 -18.10 9.21 7.50
CA GLU A 401 -19.25 8.93 8.35
C GLU A 401 -19.10 7.54 8.99
N MET A 402 -19.83 7.28 10.08
CA MET A 402 -19.93 5.94 10.69
C MET A 402 -20.96 5.05 9.99
N GLN A 403 -21.13 5.25 8.68
CA GLN A 403 -22.00 4.53 7.77
C GLN A 403 -21.58 4.86 6.32
N PRO A 404 -22.06 4.12 5.30
CA PRO A 404 -21.86 4.51 3.90
C PRO A 404 -22.48 5.88 3.55
N THR A 405 -21.78 6.71 2.79
CA THR A 405 -22.22 8.06 2.35
C THR A 405 -22.90 7.99 0.98
N ASN A 406 -23.98 8.75 0.79
CA ASN A 406 -24.58 8.96 -0.54
C ASN A 406 -23.60 9.69 -1.47
N VAL A 407 -23.45 9.21 -2.70
CA VAL A 407 -22.57 9.82 -3.71
C VAL A 407 -23.35 10.04 -5.01
N ASP A 408 -23.13 11.18 -5.66
CA ASP A 408 -23.69 11.47 -6.98
C ASP A 408 -23.12 10.50 -8.02
N ASP A 409 -24.00 9.91 -8.83
CA ASP A 409 -23.64 9.01 -9.91
C ASP A 409 -22.64 9.64 -10.89
N ALA A 410 -22.77 10.94 -11.18
CA ALA A 410 -21.89 11.66 -12.08
C ALA A 410 -20.43 11.68 -11.57
N LEU A 411 -20.25 11.74 -10.24
CA LEU A 411 -18.92 11.74 -9.64
C LEU A 411 -18.28 10.35 -9.69
N ILE A 412 -19.08 9.30 -9.43
CA ILE A 412 -18.63 7.91 -9.55
C ILE A 412 -18.24 7.64 -11.01
N GLU A 413 -19.09 8.01 -11.97
CA GLU A 413 -18.83 7.84 -13.40
C GLU A 413 -17.57 8.60 -13.86
N ALA A 414 -17.38 9.84 -13.39
CA ALA A 414 -16.17 10.61 -13.67
C ALA A 414 -14.90 10.00 -13.06
N THR A 415 -15.02 9.23 -11.99
CA THR A 415 -13.90 8.51 -11.37
C THR A 415 -13.55 7.24 -12.14
N LEU A 416 -14.56 6.56 -12.68
CA LEU A 416 -14.41 5.32 -13.46
C LEU A 416 -13.97 5.58 -14.91
N SER A 417 -14.12 6.80 -15.43
CA SER A 417 -13.90 7.13 -16.83
C SER A 417 -12.44 7.45 -17.15
N ASP A 418 -11.90 6.87 -18.23
CA ASP A 418 -10.54 7.15 -18.74
C ASP A 418 -10.40 8.55 -19.37
N GLY A 419 -11.52 9.19 -19.71
CA GLY A 419 -11.56 10.47 -20.39
C GLY A 419 -12.48 11.47 -19.69
N MET A 420 -12.17 12.75 -19.84
CA MET A 420 -12.98 13.84 -19.32
C MET A 420 -13.49 14.71 -20.46
N ARG A 421 -14.79 15.01 -20.45
CA ARG A 421 -15.35 16.08 -21.29
C ARG A 421 -15.24 17.40 -20.54
N VAL A 422 -14.42 18.32 -21.05
CA VAL A 422 -14.31 19.67 -20.50
C VAL A 422 -15.35 20.56 -21.18
N GLY A 423 -16.28 21.11 -20.40
CA GLY A 423 -17.28 22.06 -20.88
C GLY A 423 -16.70 23.46 -21.14
N PRO A 424 -17.41 24.34 -21.87
CA PRO A 424 -16.97 25.70 -22.07
C PRO A 424 -16.90 26.44 -20.73
N VAL A 425 -15.83 27.23 -20.52
CA VAL A 425 -15.74 28.14 -19.37
C VAL A 425 -16.91 29.12 -19.47
N PRO A 426 -17.83 29.16 -18.48
CA PRO A 426 -18.98 30.06 -18.51
C PRO A 426 -18.51 31.49 -18.77
N ALA A 427 -19.30 32.26 -19.53
CA ALA A 427 -19.05 33.69 -19.63
C ALA A 427 -19.16 34.26 -18.21
N VAL A 428 -18.01 34.61 -17.62
CA VAL A 428 -17.95 35.26 -16.32
C VAL A 428 -18.78 36.53 -16.46
N ALA A 429 -19.95 36.58 -15.83
CA ALA A 429 -20.80 37.76 -15.89
C ALA A 429 -19.96 38.96 -15.46
N ALA A 430 -20.10 40.11 -16.12
CA ALA A 430 -19.31 41.31 -15.80
C ALA A 430 -19.40 41.73 -14.31
N SER A 431 -20.41 41.26 -13.57
CA SER A 431 -20.54 41.40 -12.12
C SER A 431 -19.59 40.52 -11.29
N VAL A 432 -18.79 39.68 -11.93
CA VAL A 432 -17.76 38.81 -11.34
C VAL A 432 -16.37 39.25 -11.81
N ALA A 433 -16.22 40.50 -12.29
CA ALA A 433 -14.93 41.20 -12.27
C ALA A 433 -14.34 41.30 -10.84
N THR A 434 -15.13 40.94 -9.83
CA THR A 434 -14.75 40.65 -8.44
C THR A 434 -14.66 39.13 -8.15
N ALA A 435 -14.33 38.30 -9.14
CA ALA A 435 -14.14 36.85 -8.94
C ALA A 435 -13.16 36.65 -7.79
N ALA A 436 -13.60 35.93 -6.75
CA ALA A 436 -12.76 35.61 -5.61
C ALA A 436 -11.44 35.01 -6.12
N GLU A 437 -10.34 35.61 -5.66
CA GLU A 437 -9.00 35.11 -5.93
C GLU A 437 -8.95 33.62 -5.64
N THR A 438 -8.63 32.82 -6.66
CA THR A 438 -8.45 31.39 -6.47
C THR A 438 -7.01 31.14 -6.05
N VAL A 439 -6.82 30.59 -4.86
CA VAL A 439 -5.50 30.19 -4.36
C VAL A 439 -5.32 28.70 -4.66
N VAL A 440 -4.31 28.36 -5.46
CA VAL A 440 -3.99 26.98 -5.83
C VAL A 440 -2.61 26.63 -5.30
N VAL A 441 -2.50 25.50 -4.62
CA VAL A 441 -1.23 24.95 -4.14
C VAL A 441 -0.92 23.69 -4.93
N PRO A 442 -0.08 23.75 -5.97
CA PRO A 442 0.37 22.55 -6.67
C PRO A 442 1.18 21.64 -5.72
N PRO A 443 1.30 20.34 -6.03
CA PRO A 443 2.15 19.43 -5.27
C PRO A 443 3.61 19.93 -5.20
N GLY A 444 4.36 19.47 -4.21
CA GLY A 444 5.79 19.78 -4.08
C GLY A 444 6.61 19.47 -5.33
N SER A 445 7.68 20.23 -5.55
CA SER A 445 8.62 20.01 -6.64
C SER A 445 9.36 18.69 -6.46
N LYS A 446 9.35 17.83 -7.48
CA LYS A 446 10.08 16.56 -7.46
C LYS A 446 11.59 16.78 -7.29
N SER A 447 12.13 17.82 -7.92
CA SER A 447 13.56 18.13 -7.90
C SER A 447 14.05 18.56 -6.53
N ILE A 448 13.27 19.41 -5.84
CA ILE A 448 13.57 19.87 -4.48
C ILE A 448 13.31 18.73 -3.48
N SER A 449 12.18 18.01 -3.62
CA SER A 449 11.81 16.92 -2.71
C SER A 449 12.91 15.85 -2.58
N ASN A 450 13.47 15.39 -3.71
CA ASN A 450 14.53 14.38 -3.71
C ASN A 450 15.82 14.88 -3.04
N ARG A 451 16.17 16.15 -3.22
CA ARG A 451 17.36 16.76 -2.61
C ARG A 451 17.15 16.98 -1.11
N ALA A 452 15.99 17.49 -0.71
CA ALA A 452 15.64 17.73 0.68
C ALA A 452 15.69 16.43 1.49
N LEU A 453 15.15 15.34 0.93
CA LEU A 453 15.19 14.02 1.55
C LEU A 453 16.64 13.54 1.78
N GLN A 454 17.49 13.63 0.76
CA GLN A 454 18.88 13.18 0.85
C GLN A 454 19.70 14.04 1.80
N LEU A 455 19.55 15.37 1.75
CA LEU A 455 20.20 16.30 2.67
C LEU A 455 19.80 16.03 4.12
N ALA A 456 18.50 15.86 4.38
CA ALA A 456 17.98 15.58 5.72
C ALA A 456 18.47 14.23 6.27
N ALA A 457 18.53 13.19 5.43
CA ALA A 457 19.04 11.89 5.84
C ALA A 457 20.55 11.93 6.13
N LEU A 458 21.34 12.61 5.30
CA LEU A 458 22.78 12.75 5.51
C LEU A 458 23.13 13.71 6.66
N GLY A 459 22.26 14.65 6.99
CA GLY A 459 22.52 15.63 8.04
C GLY A 459 22.40 15.09 9.46
N GLN A 460 22.78 15.95 10.42
CA GLN A 460 22.66 15.68 11.84
C GLN A 460 21.42 16.36 12.42
N GLY A 461 20.62 15.62 13.18
CA GLY A 461 19.42 16.11 13.86
C GLY A 461 18.11 15.73 13.18
N GLU A 462 17.01 16.21 13.74
CA GLU A 462 15.65 16.01 13.22
C GLU A 462 15.28 17.15 12.24
N CYS A 463 14.70 16.80 11.09
CA CYS A 463 14.15 17.74 10.11
C CYS A 463 12.70 17.37 9.80
N ARG A 464 11.76 18.32 9.92
CA ARG A 464 10.39 18.19 9.41
C ARG A 464 10.32 18.70 7.98
N ILE A 465 10.11 17.81 7.02
CA ILE A 465 9.97 18.16 5.61
C ILE A 465 8.49 18.25 5.27
N LYS A 466 8.03 19.46 4.93
CA LYS A 466 6.64 19.75 4.55
C LYS A 466 6.49 19.88 3.04
N ASN A 467 5.29 19.56 2.55
CA ASN A 467 4.95 19.58 1.12
C ASN A 467 5.88 18.69 0.26
N LEU A 468 6.42 17.62 0.86
CA LEU A 468 7.26 16.67 0.14
C LEU A 468 6.43 15.96 -0.93
N LEU A 469 6.91 15.95 -2.16
CA LEU A 469 6.26 15.17 -3.21
C LEU A 469 6.46 13.68 -2.95
N HIS A 470 5.36 12.98 -2.71
CA HIS A 470 5.32 11.53 -2.57
C HIS A 470 5.42 10.83 -3.93
N SER A 471 6.63 10.79 -4.48
CA SER A 471 6.96 10.13 -5.75
C SER A 471 7.64 8.78 -5.53
N ASP A 472 7.68 7.95 -6.60
CA ASP A 472 8.46 6.71 -6.61
C ASP A 472 9.93 6.95 -6.21
N ASP A 473 10.53 8.04 -6.69
CA ASP A 473 11.91 8.39 -6.39
C ASP A 473 12.13 8.67 -4.90
N THR A 474 11.32 9.53 -4.28
CA THR A 474 11.41 9.83 -2.84
C THR A 474 11.16 8.60 -1.99
N GLN A 475 10.28 7.70 -2.42
CA GLN A 475 9.94 6.50 -1.67
C GLN A 475 11.08 5.48 -1.69
N VAL A 476 11.55 5.07 -2.87
CA VAL A 476 12.62 4.06 -2.94
C VAL A 476 13.93 4.62 -2.38
N MET A 477 14.14 5.94 -2.47
CA MET A 477 15.27 6.60 -1.83
C MET A 477 15.17 6.58 -0.31
N LEU A 478 14.01 6.89 0.26
CA LEU A 478 13.78 6.81 1.70
C LEU A 478 13.97 5.37 2.22
N ALA A 479 13.42 4.38 1.52
CA ALA A 479 13.58 2.97 1.87
C ALA A 479 15.05 2.53 1.80
N ALA A 480 15.79 2.92 0.76
CA ALA A 480 17.21 2.59 0.64
C ALA A 480 18.05 3.29 1.73
N LEU A 481 17.78 4.56 2.04
CA LEU A 481 18.47 5.29 3.09
C LEU A 481 18.22 4.66 4.47
N GLN A 482 16.98 4.22 4.75
CA GLN A 482 16.67 3.49 5.97
C GLN A 482 17.35 2.11 6.03
N ALA A 483 17.35 1.35 4.92
CA ALA A 483 17.98 0.03 4.84
C ALA A 483 19.50 0.08 5.06
N MET A 484 20.12 1.23 4.80
CA MET A 484 21.54 1.50 5.06
C MET A 484 21.79 2.15 6.43
N ASP A 485 20.83 2.12 7.37
CA ASP A 485 20.91 2.81 8.67
C ASP A 485 21.19 4.34 8.57
N GLY A 486 20.92 4.95 7.42
CA GLY A 486 21.26 6.34 7.13
C GLY A 486 20.32 7.36 7.74
N CYS A 487 19.10 6.96 8.05
CA CYS A 487 18.13 7.79 8.77
C CYS A 487 17.04 6.92 9.38
N THR A 488 16.35 7.46 10.36
CA THR A 488 15.00 7.01 10.72
C THR A 488 13.98 8.05 10.27
N PHE A 489 12.75 7.60 10.02
CA PHE A 489 11.67 8.51 9.67
C PHE A 489 10.35 8.09 10.29
N ARG A 490 9.43 9.04 10.31
CA ARG A 490 8.03 8.87 10.70
C ARG A 490 7.19 9.94 10.02
N TRP A 491 5.90 9.70 9.90
CA TRP A 491 4.97 10.65 9.33
C TRP A 491 4.21 11.41 10.42
N GLU A 492 4.01 12.71 10.23
CA GLU A 492 3.09 13.56 10.99
C GLU A 492 1.97 14.07 10.04
N ASP A 493 0.93 14.70 10.60
CA ASP A 493 -0.12 15.40 9.84
C ASP A 493 -0.78 14.55 8.74
N ASP A 494 -1.24 13.34 9.09
CA ASP A 494 -1.88 12.38 8.18
C ASP A 494 -1.02 12.01 6.93
N GLY A 495 0.30 12.21 7.01
CA GLY A 495 1.26 11.92 5.94
C GLY A 495 1.78 13.16 5.21
N ASP A 496 1.31 14.36 5.54
CA ASP A 496 1.74 15.58 4.84
C ASP A 496 3.12 16.08 5.28
N THR A 497 3.57 15.68 6.48
CA THR A 497 4.89 16.02 7.03
C THR A 497 5.74 14.76 7.20
N LEU A 498 6.88 14.69 6.50
CA LEU A 498 7.89 13.66 6.73
C LEU A 498 8.88 14.14 7.78
N VAL A 499 9.02 13.43 8.89
CA VAL A 499 10.05 13.74 9.88
C VAL A 499 11.21 12.79 9.73
N VAL A 500 12.39 13.34 9.42
CA VAL A 500 13.63 12.60 9.17
C VAL A 500 14.61 12.90 10.30
N VAL A 501 15.11 11.86 10.96
CA VAL A 501 16.25 11.96 11.87
C VAL A 501 17.47 11.41 11.14
N GLY A 502 18.35 12.33 10.73
CA GLY A 502 19.50 12.00 9.89
C GLY A 502 20.63 11.29 10.64
N GLY A 503 21.32 10.38 9.96
CA GLY A 503 22.43 9.58 10.49
C GLY A 503 23.78 10.31 10.53
N GLY A 504 23.84 11.54 10.02
CA GLY A 504 25.08 12.33 9.95
C GLY A 504 26.09 11.76 8.95
N GLY A 505 25.60 11.19 7.84
CA GLY A 505 26.41 10.58 6.78
C GLY A 505 27.05 9.24 7.16
N ARG A 506 26.61 8.64 8.28
CA ARG A 506 26.96 7.27 8.64
C ARG A 506 25.96 6.32 8.01
N LEU A 507 26.47 5.45 7.15
CA LEU A 507 25.72 4.44 6.43
C LEU A 507 26.35 3.07 6.64
N ARG A 508 25.56 2.01 6.50
CA ARG A 508 25.97 0.61 6.53
C ARG A 508 25.51 -0.12 5.28
N VAL A 509 26.09 -1.29 5.04
CA VAL A 509 25.57 -2.18 3.99
C VAL A 509 24.23 -2.77 4.43
N ALA A 510 23.25 -2.67 3.54
CA ALA A 510 21.95 -3.30 3.72
C ALA A 510 22.05 -4.82 3.52
N ASP A 511 21.19 -5.59 4.20
CA ASP A 511 21.15 -7.05 4.11
C ASP A 511 20.79 -7.57 2.70
N GLN A 512 20.18 -6.72 1.87
CA GLN A 512 19.75 -7.05 0.50
C GLN A 512 20.23 -5.98 -0.49
N GLU A 513 20.18 -6.32 -1.78
CA GLU A 513 20.42 -5.35 -2.85
C GLU A 513 19.41 -4.18 -2.77
N LEU A 514 19.88 -2.97 -3.04
CA LEU A 514 19.04 -1.78 -3.04
C LEU A 514 18.22 -1.73 -4.33
N TYR A 515 16.96 -2.19 -4.27
CA TYR A 515 16.03 -2.16 -5.41
C TYR A 515 15.34 -0.80 -5.54
N LEU A 516 15.53 -0.13 -6.68
CA LEU A 516 15.05 1.24 -6.91
C LEU A 516 13.93 1.35 -7.97
N GLY A 517 13.32 0.24 -8.39
CA GLY A 517 12.29 0.26 -9.45
C GLY A 517 12.80 0.92 -10.73
N ASN A 518 12.08 1.93 -11.25
CA ASN A 518 12.51 2.79 -12.36
C ASN A 518 12.78 4.25 -11.90
N ALA A 519 13.12 4.44 -10.62
CA ALA A 519 13.37 5.75 -10.03
C ALA A 519 14.70 6.32 -10.52
N GLY A 520 14.61 7.20 -11.52
CA GLY A 520 15.76 7.78 -12.20
C GLY A 520 16.66 8.57 -11.25
N THR A 521 16.08 9.54 -10.55
CA THR A 521 16.80 10.42 -9.64
C THR A 521 17.36 9.62 -8.46
N ALA A 522 16.57 8.71 -7.88
CA ALA A 522 17.03 7.86 -6.79
C ALA A 522 18.26 7.04 -7.17
N SER A 523 18.28 6.45 -8.37
CA SER A 523 19.43 5.66 -8.81
C SER A 523 20.71 6.49 -8.93
N ARG A 524 20.64 7.74 -9.41
CA ARG A 524 21.82 8.62 -9.53
C ARG A 524 22.30 9.04 -8.15
N PHE A 525 21.38 9.49 -7.30
CA PHE A 525 21.69 9.99 -5.96
C PHE A 525 22.28 8.89 -5.08
N LEU A 526 21.68 7.71 -5.08
CA LEU A 526 22.15 6.58 -4.29
C LEU A 526 23.45 5.97 -4.83
N THR A 527 23.71 6.02 -6.15
CA THR A 527 25.01 5.58 -6.70
C THR A 527 26.16 6.35 -6.05
N THR A 528 26.06 7.67 -5.87
CA THR A 528 27.08 8.43 -5.14
C THR A 528 27.00 8.19 -3.63
N THR A 529 25.79 8.18 -3.05
CA THR A 529 25.58 8.03 -1.59
C THR A 529 26.19 6.75 -1.03
N VAL A 530 26.08 5.64 -1.75
CA VAL A 530 26.60 4.34 -1.34
C VAL A 530 28.13 4.35 -1.18
N ASN A 531 28.85 5.24 -1.88
CA ASN A 531 30.29 5.42 -1.70
C ASN A 531 30.67 6.14 -0.38
N LEU A 532 29.69 6.49 0.46
CA LEU A 532 29.94 7.03 1.80
C LEU A 532 30.06 5.94 2.88
N ILE A 533 29.68 4.70 2.55
CA ILE A 533 29.80 3.55 3.45
C ILE A 533 31.27 3.22 3.70
N ASP A 534 31.59 2.80 4.93
CA ASP A 534 32.95 2.48 5.34
C ASP A 534 33.51 1.22 4.62
N ALA A 535 34.82 1.19 4.38
CA ALA A 535 35.51 0.09 3.70
C ALA A 535 35.35 -1.28 4.40
N SER A 536 35.12 -1.27 5.72
CA SER A 536 34.90 -2.48 6.50
C SER A 536 33.62 -3.25 6.13
N GLU A 537 32.70 -2.64 5.39
CA GLU A 537 31.37 -3.20 5.13
C GLU A 537 31.25 -3.94 3.77
N GLY A 538 32.34 -4.08 3.00
CA GLY A 538 32.34 -4.89 1.77
C GLY A 538 31.81 -4.18 0.53
N SER A 539 30.67 -4.64 -0.03
CA SER A 539 30.09 -4.06 -1.26
C SER A 539 28.57 -3.96 -1.20
N THR A 540 28.01 -2.95 -1.84
CA THR A 540 26.56 -2.77 -2.02
C THR A 540 26.20 -2.91 -3.49
N VAL A 541 25.07 -3.56 -3.78
CA VAL A 541 24.51 -3.61 -5.13
C VAL A 541 23.30 -2.68 -5.22
N VAL A 542 23.32 -1.80 -6.22
CA VAL A 542 22.21 -0.92 -6.57
C VAL A 542 21.56 -1.43 -7.84
N THR A 543 20.27 -1.75 -7.77
CA THR A 543 19.52 -2.42 -8.85
C THR A 543 18.15 -1.78 -9.09
N GLY A 544 17.42 -2.29 -10.07
CA GLY A 544 16.08 -1.82 -10.41
C GLY A 544 15.35 -2.75 -11.36
N ASN A 545 14.21 -2.29 -11.85
CA ASN A 545 13.38 -3.06 -12.78
C ASN A 545 14.04 -3.19 -14.17
N ALA A 546 13.42 -3.98 -15.06
CA ALA A 546 13.94 -4.22 -16.41
C ALA A 546 14.20 -2.94 -17.22
N ARG A 547 13.42 -1.87 -16.98
CA ARG A 547 13.62 -0.57 -17.66
C ARG A 547 14.81 0.19 -17.09
N MET A 548 15.01 0.16 -15.77
CA MET A 548 16.17 0.76 -15.12
C MET A 548 17.48 0.14 -15.59
N ARG A 549 17.50 -1.17 -15.84
CA ARG A 549 18.66 -1.91 -16.37
C ARG A 549 19.07 -1.54 -17.81
N GLN A 550 18.31 -0.66 -18.45
CA GLN A 550 18.62 -0.12 -19.78
C GLN A 550 18.91 1.40 -19.72
N ARG A 551 18.81 2.00 -18.53
CA ARG A 551 18.85 3.45 -18.34
C ARG A 551 20.30 3.91 -18.14
N PRO A 552 20.76 4.98 -18.81
CA PRO A 552 22.16 5.39 -18.75
C PRO A 552 22.64 5.82 -17.36
N ALA A 553 23.80 5.32 -16.93
CA ALA A 553 24.51 5.71 -15.71
C ALA A 553 26.01 6.02 -15.96
N GLY A 554 26.51 5.75 -17.17
CA GLY A 554 27.91 5.87 -17.60
C GLY A 554 28.65 7.10 -17.06
N PRO A 555 28.25 8.33 -17.43
CA PRO A 555 29.00 9.53 -17.06
C PRO A 555 29.19 9.74 -15.55
N LEU A 556 28.23 9.29 -14.73
CA LEU A 556 28.37 9.36 -13.27
C LEU A 556 29.36 8.31 -12.76
N VAL A 557 29.27 7.08 -13.26
CA VAL A 557 30.18 5.99 -12.90
C VAL A 557 31.61 6.33 -13.31
N ASP A 558 31.81 6.91 -14.50
CA ASP A 558 33.12 7.31 -14.98
C ASP A 558 33.73 8.39 -14.08
N ALA A 559 32.97 9.43 -13.71
CA ALA A 559 33.43 10.46 -12.79
C ALA A 559 33.81 9.92 -11.41
N LEU A 560 33.02 8.99 -10.86
CA LEU A 560 33.31 8.35 -9.58
C LEU A 560 34.54 7.44 -9.68
N ARG A 561 34.68 6.65 -10.75
CA ARG A 561 35.87 5.81 -10.99
C ARG A 561 37.14 6.63 -11.16
N THR A 562 37.10 7.73 -11.89
CA THR A 562 38.24 8.66 -12.03
C THR A 562 38.62 9.27 -10.69
N ASN A 563 37.65 9.50 -9.79
CA ASN A 563 37.88 9.90 -8.41
C ASN A 563 38.28 8.74 -7.48
N GLY A 564 38.55 7.54 -8.00
CA GLY A 564 39.04 6.41 -7.19
C GLY A 564 37.98 5.56 -6.51
N CYS A 565 36.69 5.72 -6.82
CA CYS A 565 35.65 4.76 -6.42
C CYS A 565 35.76 3.44 -7.21
N VAL A 566 35.47 2.31 -6.56
CA VAL A 566 35.44 0.99 -7.22
C VAL A 566 34.00 0.60 -7.51
N ILE A 567 33.61 0.72 -8.79
CA ILE A 567 32.24 0.45 -9.26
C ILE A 567 32.31 -0.52 -10.44
N GLU A 568 31.50 -1.57 -10.42
CA GLU A 568 31.40 -2.60 -11.46
C GLU A 568 29.98 -2.67 -12.01
N TYR A 569 29.85 -2.83 -13.33
CA TYR A 569 28.58 -3.14 -13.97
C TYR A 569 28.32 -4.65 -13.85
N CYS A 570 27.25 -5.05 -13.14
CA CYS A 570 26.94 -6.46 -12.91
C CYS A 570 26.38 -7.17 -14.15
N GLU A 571 25.75 -6.41 -15.05
CA GLU A 571 25.09 -6.94 -16.24
C GLU A 571 25.59 -6.21 -17.50
N ARG A 572 25.02 -5.04 -17.82
CA ARG A 572 25.33 -4.29 -19.03
C ARG A 572 26.13 -3.03 -18.71
N GLU A 573 27.25 -2.86 -19.42
CA GLU A 573 28.06 -1.62 -19.40
C GLU A 573 27.20 -0.37 -19.64
N GLY A 574 27.43 0.65 -18.81
CA GLY A 574 26.75 1.94 -18.87
C GLY A 574 25.38 2.02 -18.19
N SER A 575 24.89 0.96 -17.54
CA SER A 575 23.58 0.93 -16.86
C SER A 575 23.56 0.04 -15.60
N LEU A 576 22.60 0.23 -14.70
CA LEU A 576 22.40 -0.66 -13.55
C LEU A 576 22.15 -2.13 -13.99
N PRO A 577 22.40 -3.14 -13.14
CA PRO A 577 22.83 -3.06 -11.75
C PRO A 577 24.32 -2.71 -11.57
N LEU A 578 24.62 -1.97 -10.50
CA LEU A 578 25.98 -1.55 -10.14
C LEU A 578 26.39 -2.21 -8.83
N ARG A 579 27.55 -2.86 -8.80
CA ARG A 579 28.23 -3.26 -7.56
C ARG A 579 29.24 -2.18 -7.20
N ILE A 580 29.11 -1.63 -6.00
CA ILE A 580 29.98 -0.58 -5.48
C ILE A 580 30.75 -1.19 -4.31
N THR A 581 32.06 -1.30 -4.45
CA THR A 581 32.96 -1.81 -3.42
C THR A 581 33.47 -0.64 -2.59
N HIS A 582 33.30 -0.74 -1.27
CA HIS A 582 33.61 0.35 -0.35
C HIS A 582 35.12 0.41 -0.09
N THR A 583 35.75 1.54 -0.43
CA THR A 583 37.22 1.70 -0.35
C THR A 583 37.68 2.63 0.76
N GLY A 584 36.76 3.35 1.40
CA GLY A 584 37.02 4.23 2.53
C GLY A 584 35.74 4.89 3.02
N ARG A 585 35.82 5.61 4.14
CA ARG A 585 34.68 6.38 4.66
C ARG A 585 34.50 7.65 3.84
N GLY A 586 33.69 7.56 2.78
CA GLY A 586 33.55 8.59 1.76
C GLY A 586 34.42 8.31 0.53
N PHE A 587 34.04 8.88 -0.62
CA PHE A 587 34.87 8.86 -1.81
C PHE A 587 36.10 9.78 -1.64
N PRO A 588 37.21 9.55 -2.37
CA PRO A 588 38.48 10.25 -2.15
C PRO A 588 38.40 11.78 -2.12
N GLY A 589 37.77 12.41 -3.12
CA GLY A 589 37.63 13.86 -3.16
C GLY A 589 38.74 14.52 -3.98
N GLY A 590 39.17 15.74 -3.64
CA GLY A 590 40.10 16.48 -4.48
C GLY A 590 39.44 16.97 -5.77
N HIS A 591 40.12 16.89 -6.92
CA HIS A 591 39.62 17.42 -8.20
C HIS A 591 38.74 16.40 -8.94
N ILE A 592 37.50 16.78 -9.23
CA ILE A 592 36.54 15.98 -9.99
C ILE A 592 36.10 16.77 -11.22
N GLN A 593 36.18 16.16 -12.40
CA GLN A 593 35.75 16.75 -13.65
C GLN A 593 34.50 16.07 -14.20
N LEU A 594 33.55 16.87 -14.69
CA LEU A 594 32.36 16.42 -15.42
C LEU A 594 32.19 17.28 -16.68
N ALA A 595 31.60 16.75 -17.75
CA ALA A 595 31.33 17.55 -18.94
C ALA A 595 30.17 18.56 -18.68
N ALA A 596 30.24 19.77 -19.23
CA ALA A 596 29.22 20.81 -19.05
C ALA A 596 27.82 20.41 -19.57
N SER A 597 27.75 19.47 -20.51
CA SER A 597 26.51 18.95 -21.10
C SER A 597 25.92 17.74 -20.36
N VAL A 598 26.48 17.34 -19.21
CA VAL A 598 25.97 16.18 -18.47
C VAL A 598 24.63 16.45 -17.81
N SER A 599 23.92 15.37 -17.49
CA SER A 599 22.66 15.44 -16.74
C SER A 599 22.85 16.15 -15.40
N SER A 600 21.91 17.04 -15.07
CA SER A 600 21.85 17.73 -13.78
C SER A 600 21.82 16.77 -12.58
N GLN A 601 21.30 15.56 -12.76
CA GLN A 601 21.23 14.55 -11.71
C GLN A 601 22.62 14.04 -11.29
N TYR A 602 23.58 13.96 -12.22
CA TYR A 602 24.93 13.45 -11.93
C TYR A 602 25.73 14.49 -11.14
N VAL A 603 25.77 15.74 -11.61
CA VAL A 603 26.47 16.82 -10.91
C VAL A 603 25.86 17.04 -9.52
N SER A 604 24.53 17.00 -9.40
CA SER A 604 23.85 17.17 -8.12
C SER A 604 24.14 16.02 -7.15
N SER A 605 24.23 14.76 -7.61
CA SER A 605 24.53 13.65 -6.71
C SER A 605 25.92 13.77 -6.09
N ILE A 606 26.91 14.23 -6.88
CA ILE A 606 28.27 14.49 -6.39
C ILE A 606 28.25 15.66 -5.39
N LEU A 607 27.61 16.78 -5.74
CA LEU A 607 27.49 17.94 -4.84
C LEU A 607 26.91 17.57 -3.48
N LEU A 608 25.80 16.81 -3.46
CA LEU A 608 25.12 16.43 -2.23
C LEU A 608 25.98 15.55 -1.31
N CYS A 609 26.87 14.72 -1.86
CA CYS A 609 27.71 13.81 -1.08
C CYS A 609 29.13 14.36 -0.82
N ALA A 610 29.58 15.38 -1.57
CA ALA A 610 30.91 15.95 -1.50
C ALA A 610 31.37 16.41 -0.09
N PRO A 611 30.50 16.94 0.79
CA PRO A 611 30.94 17.28 2.15
C PRO A 611 31.47 16.08 2.95
N TYR A 612 31.04 14.87 2.60
CA TYR A 612 31.42 13.62 3.26
C TYR A 612 32.59 12.89 2.59
N ALA A 613 33.24 13.51 1.59
CA ALA A 613 34.45 12.97 0.97
C ALA A 613 35.65 12.95 1.94
N GLN A 614 36.68 12.19 1.59
CA GLN A 614 37.91 12.08 2.37
C GLN A 614 38.75 13.37 2.30
N GLU A 615 38.68 14.08 1.17
CA GLU A 615 39.27 15.41 0.95
C GLU A 615 38.22 16.41 0.47
N ALA A 616 38.50 17.71 0.61
CA ALA A 616 37.62 18.74 0.06
C ALA A 616 37.53 18.60 -1.46
N VAL A 617 36.35 18.85 -2.03
CA VAL A 617 36.09 18.59 -3.45
C VAL A 617 36.19 19.89 -4.24
N ARG A 618 36.99 19.87 -5.31
CA ARG A 618 37.02 20.89 -6.36
C ARG A 618 36.32 20.30 -7.58
N LEU A 619 35.08 20.71 -7.82
CA LEU A 619 34.24 20.20 -8.91
C LEU A 619 34.31 21.16 -10.10
N GLU A 620 34.79 20.68 -11.24
CA GLU A 620 34.94 21.46 -12.47
C GLU A 620 34.04 20.91 -13.58
N LEU A 621 33.30 21.80 -14.24
CA LEU A 621 32.47 21.47 -15.41
C LEU A 621 33.18 21.89 -16.70
N VAL A 622 33.66 20.91 -17.45
CA VAL A 622 34.51 21.11 -18.63
C VAL A 622 33.66 21.12 -19.90
N GLY A 623 33.81 22.12 -20.76
CA GLY A 623 33.14 22.20 -22.06
C GLY A 623 32.41 23.53 -22.29
N GLY A 624 31.37 23.49 -23.14
CA GLY A 624 30.55 24.66 -23.51
C GLY A 624 29.53 25.07 -22.45
N LYS A 625 28.37 25.59 -22.88
CA LYS A 625 27.29 26.05 -21.99
C LYS A 625 26.85 24.94 -21.02
N VAL A 626 26.81 25.26 -19.73
CA VAL A 626 26.35 24.34 -18.68
C VAL A 626 24.84 24.23 -18.72
N ILE A 627 24.33 23.11 -19.24
CA ILE A 627 22.89 22.88 -19.40
C ILE A 627 22.21 22.74 -18.02
N SER A 628 22.93 22.21 -17.04
CA SER A 628 22.42 21.92 -15.70
C SER A 628 22.48 23.08 -14.71
N GLN A 629 22.83 24.30 -15.13
CA GLN A 629 23.11 25.41 -14.22
C GLN A 629 21.97 25.68 -13.20
N PRO A 630 20.68 25.77 -13.60
CA PRO A 630 19.60 26.01 -12.64
C PRO A 630 19.51 24.95 -11.53
N TYR A 631 19.81 23.68 -11.86
CA TYR A 631 19.81 22.59 -10.89
C TYR A 631 21.05 22.58 -10.00
N ILE A 632 22.19 23.07 -10.50
CA ILE A 632 23.40 23.26 -9.68
C ILE A 632 23.14 24.34 -8.65
N ASP A 633 22.62 25.49 -9.08
CA ASP A 633 22.29 26.63 -8.22
C ASP A 633 21.26 26.21 -7.15
N MET A 634 20.21 25.49 -7.56
CA MET A 634 19.24 24.89 -6.62
C MET A 634 19.93 24.00 -5.58
N THR A 635 20.81 23.10 -6.02
CA THR A 635 21.49 22.16 -5.11
C THR A 635 22.36 22.90 -4.11
N ILE A 636 23.15 23.88 -4.56
CA ILE A 636 24.04 24.68 -3.71
C ILE A 636 23.23 25.51 -2.70
N ALA A 637 22.16 26.17 -3.13
CA ALA A 637 21.29 26.94 -2.24
C ALA A 637 20.66 26.05 -1.15
N MET A 638 20.24 24.84 -1.51
CA MET A 638 19.73 23.86 -0.54
C MET A 638 20.84 23.39 0.41
N MET A 639 22.04 23.09 -0.07
CA MET A 639 23.18 22.71 0.78
C MET A 639 23.49 23.79 1.83
N GLU A 640 23.41 25.07 1.44
CA GLU A 640 23.64 26.19 2.35
C GLU A 640 22.57 26.27 3.46
N GLN A 641 21.29 26.03 3.12
CA GLN A 641 20.21 25.94 4.11
C GLN A 641 20.39 24.78 5.10
N PHE A 642 21.10 23.72 4.69
CA PHE A 642 21.53 22.60 5.53
C PHE A 642 22.94 22.80 6.12
N GLY A 643 23.45 24.04 6.13
CA GLY A 643 24.68 24.42 6.83
C GLY A 643 25.99 24.11 6.09
N CYS A 644 25.96 23.83 4.79
CA CYS A 644 27.16 23.63 3.96
C CYS A 644 27.26 24.70 2.87
N ARG A 645 28.23 25.60 3.00
CA ARG A 645 28.45 26.67 2.02
C ARG A 645 29.44 26.22 0.94
N VAL A 646 28.99 26.20 -0.31
CA VAL A 646 29.83 25.97 -1.49
C VAL A 646 30.35 27.30 -2.02
N GLU A 647 31.63 27.35 -2.38
CA GLU A 647 32.26 28.53 -2.97
C GLU A 647 32.42 28.34 -4.48
N ARG A 648 31.93 29.29 -5.29
CA ARG A 648 32.19 29.31 -6.73
C ARG A 648 33.51 30.04 -6.97
N VAL A 649 34.55 29.29 -7.35
CA VAL A 649 35.93 29.80 -7.51
C VAL A 649 36.26 30.19 -8.95
N ALA A 650 35.52 29.66 -9.93
CA ALA A 650 35.51 30.11 -11.32
C ALA A 650 34.12 29.91 -11.93
N GLU A 651 33.91 30.34 -13.18
CA GLU A 651 32.60 30.27 -13.85
C GLU A 651 32.00 28.85 -13.77
N ASN A 652 32.79 27.82 -14.05
CA ASN A 652 32.34 26.43 -14.04
C ASN A 652 33.00 25.60 -12.94
N GLU A 653 33.46 26.24 -11.87
CA GLU A 653 34.24 25.58 -10.84
C GLU A 653 33.77 25.90 -9.42
N TYR A 654 33.58 24.84 -8.64
CA TYR A 654 32.96 24.88 -7.32
C TYR A 654 33.86 24.19 -6.31
N LEU A 655 34.16 24.87 -5.21
CA LEU A 655 34.89 24.34 -4.06
C LEU A 655 33.89 23.97 -2.96
N ILE A 656 33.82 22.67 -2.66
CA ILE A 656 32.94 22.09 -1.64
C ILE A 656 33.79 21.70 -0.43
N PRO A 657 33.53 22.28 0.76
CA PRO A 657 34.30 21.95 1.96
C PRO A 657 33.93 20.58 2.50
N ARG A 658 34.85 19.97 3.25
CA ARG A 658 34.51 18.81 4.10
C ARG A 658 33.66 19.24 5.28
N GLY A 659 32.67 18.44 5.63
CA GLY A 659 31.80 18.70 6.76
C GLY A 659 30.63 17.73 6.86
N ALA A 660 29.64 18.11 7.65
CA ALA A 660 28.37 17.42 7.73
C ALA A 660 27.25 18.45 7.67
N TYR A 661 26.13 18.09 7.04
CA TYR A 661 24.94 18.91 7.07
C TYR A 661 24.39 19.02 8.49
N ARG A 662 23.84 20.19 8.81
CA ARG A 662 23.07 20.46 10.02
C ARG A 662 21.62 20.59 9.61
N ASN A 663 20.79 19.66 10.08
CA ASN A 663 19.38 19.66 9.71
C ASN A 663 18.69 20.92 10.27
N PRO A 664 17.98 21.70 9.43
CA PRO A 664 17.06 22.69 9.95
C PRO A 664 15.89 21.97 10.63
N THR A 665 15.28 22.61 11.63
CA THR A 665 14.13 22.03 12.35
C THR A 665 12.95 21.76 11.41
N GLU A 666 12.79 22.60 10.38
CA GLU A 666 11.76 22.50 9.36
C GLU A 666 12.33 22.89 7.99
N TYR A 667 11.91 22.18 6.95
CA TYR A 667 12.18 22.49 5.55
C TYR A 667 10.88 22.40 4.75
N VAL A 668 10.49 23.48 4.08
CA VAL A 668 9.28 23.51 3.26
C VAL A 668 9.67 23.39 1.79
N VAL A 669 9.21 22.32 1.15
CA VAL A 669 9.42 22.11 -0.29
C VAL A 669 8.50 23.07 -1.06
N GLU A 670 9.06 23.85 -1.99
CA GLU A 670 8.26 24.68 -2.91
C GLU A 670 7.34 23.80 -3.76
N SER A 671 6.19 24.34 -4.16
CA SER A 671 5.35 23.67 -5.16
C SER A 671 6.10 23.56 -6.49
N ASP A 672 5.74 22.55 -7.29
CA ASP A 672 6.33 22.31 -8.59
C ASP A 672 6.02 23.47 -9.56
N ALA A 673 7.06 24.18 -10.00
CA ALA A 673 6.89 25.38 -10.81
C ALA A 673 6.31 25.09 -12.20
N SER A 674 6.66 23.95 -12.81
CA SER A 674 6.05 23.50 -14.07
C SER A 674 4.55 23.24 -13.90
N SER A 675 4.14 22.57 -12.81
CA SER A 675 2.74 22.34 -12.47
C SER A 675 1.99 23.61 -12.11
N ALA A 676 2.67 24.60 -11.54
CA ALA A 676 2.09 25.91 -11.24
C ALA A 676 1.73 26.70 -12.51
N THR A 677 2.33 26.39 -13.66
CA THR A 677 2.01 27.08 -14.92
C THR A 677 0.55 26.88 -15.35
N TYR A 678 -0.05 25.70 -15.11
CA TYR A 678 -1.41 25.40 -15.55
C TYR A 678 -2.50 26.26 -14.90
N PRO A 679 -2.61 26.38 -13.56
CA PRO A 679 -3.60 27.26 -12.94
C PRO A 679 -3.33 28.75 -13.23
N LEU A 680 -2.06 29.16 -13.34
CA LEU A 680 -1.72 30.54 -13.73
C LEU A 680 -2.11 30.85 -15.18
N ALA A 681 -1.90 29.91 -16.10
CA ALA A 681 -2.33 30.00 -17.49
C ALA A 681 -3.86 29.99 -17.63
N PHE A 682 -4.57 29.24 -16.77
CA PHE A 682 -6.03 29.28 -16.72
C PHE A 682 -6.52 30.68 -16.35
N ALA A 683 -5.90 31.34 -15.37
CA ALA A 683 -6.20 32.74 -15.04
C ALA A 683 -5.90 33.68 -16.22
N ALA A 684 -4.75 33.50 -16.88
CA ALA A 684 -4.34 34.27 -18.04
C ALA A 684 -5.35 34.21 -19.19
N ILE A 685 -5.78 33.01 -19.62
CA ILE A 685 -6.67 32.82 -20.78
C ILE A 685 -8.13 33.19 -20.48
N THR A 686 -8.56 33.10 -19.23
CA THR A 686 -9.95 33.36 -18.83
C THR A 686 -10.19 34.80 -18.36
N GLY A 687 -9.14 35.59 -18.12
CA GLY A 687 -9.23 36.91 -17.51
C GLY A 687 -9.63 36.89 -16.04
N THR A 688 -9.33 35.78 -15.35
CA THR A 688 -9.56 35.63 -13.91
C THR A 688 -8.27 35.84 -13.12
N LYS A 689 -8.32 35.68 -11.80
CA LYS A 689 -7.19 35.86 -10.87
C LYS A 689 -6.83 34.55 -10.17
N CYS A 690 -5.57 34.16 -10.24
CA CYS A 690 -5.03 32.99 -9.52
C CYS A 690 -3.77 33.35 -8.75
N THR A 691 -3.62 32.77 -7.55
CA THR A 691 -2.42 32.90 -6.72
C THR A 691 -1.83 31.53 -6.41
N VAL A 692 -0.53 31.39 -6.60
CA VAL A 692 0.28 30.26 -6.13
C VAL A 692 1.12 30.75 -4.95
N PRO A 693 0.80 30.35 -3.71
CA PRO A 693 1.34 30.98 -2.50
C PRO A 693 2.73 30.46 -2.08
N SER A 694 3.27 29.47 -2.78
CA SER A 694 4.51 28.75 -2.46
C SER A 694 5.63 28.93 -3.49
N ILE A 695 5.41 29.77 -4.50
CA ILE A 695 6.39 30.09 -5.56
C ILE A 695 6.39 31.61 -5.73
N GLY A 696 7.53 32.25 -5.51
CA GLY A 696 7.70 33.69 -5.69
C GLY A 696 9.01 34.03 -6.41
N SER A 697 9.43 35.29 -6.30
CA SER A 697 10.64 35.79 -6.96
C SER A 697 11.93 35.13 -6.48
N SER A 698 11.92 34.49 -5.31
CA SER A 698 13.08 33.80 -4.72
C SER A 698 13.09 32.29 -4.99
N SER A 699 12.19 31.78 -5.84
CA SER A 699 12.11 30.35 -6.15
C SER A 699 13.41 29.83 -6.77
N LEU A 700 13.80 28.63 -6.38
CA LEU A 700 14.97 27.94 -6.92
C LEU A 700 14.73 27.28 -8.29
N GLN A 701 13.51 27.37 -8.82
CA GLN A 701 13.07 26.63 -10.00
C GLN A 701 13.10 27.52 -11.25
N GLY A 702 13.72 27.04 -12.33
CA GLY A 702 13.77 27.75 -13.61
C GLY A 702 12.37 28.08 -14.15
N ASP A 703 11.45 27.13 -14.11
CA ASP A 703 10.06 27.27 -14.54
C ASP A 703 9.25 28.33 -13.77
N ALA A 704 9.70 28.77 -12.58
CA ALA A 704 9.04 29.85 -11.85
C ALA A 704 9.12 31.19 -12.60
N ARG A 705 10.06 31.30 -13.55
CA ARG A 705 10.21 32.46 -14.45
C ARG A 705 9.01 32.62 -15.40
N PHE A 706 8.22 31.58 -15.63
CA PHE A 706 7.08 31.57 -16.55
C PHE A 706 6.10 32.74 -16.33
N ALA A 707 5.77 33.04 -15.08
CA ALA A 707 4.84 34.13 -14.78
C ALA A 707 5.37 35.49 -15.25
N VAL A 708 6.65 35.77 -15.02
CA VAL A 708 7.29 37.05 -15.34
C VAL A 708 7.68 37.16 -16.81
N GLU A 709 8.21 36.09 -17.38
CA GLU A 709 8.81 36.10 -18.72
C GLU A 709 7.85 35.69 -19.82
N VAL A 710 6.74 35.01 -19.49
CA VAL A 710 5.70 34.63 -20.45
C VAL A 710 4.42 35.42 -20.21
N LEU A 711 3.79 35.24 -19.04
CA LEU A 711 2.43 35.74 -18.82
C LEU A 711 2.33 37.27 -18.80
N ARG A 712 3.30 37.95 -18.17
CA ARG A 712 3.35 39.40 -18.13
C ARG A 712 3.53 40.02 -19.53
N PRO A 713 4.50 39.58 -20.35
CA PRO A 713 4.58 40.01 -21.76
C PRO A 713 3.32 39.72 -22.58
N MET A 714 2.59 38.64 -22.28
CA MET A 714 1.30 38.34 -22.93
C MET A 714 0.15 39.23 -22.44
N GLY A 715 0.39 40.22 -21.59
CA GLY A 715 -0.60 41.21 -21.14
C GLY A 715 -1.27 40.90 -19.79
N CYS A 716 -0.78 39.92 -19.03
CA CYS A 716 -1.27 39.67 -17.68
C CYS A 716 -0.69 40.66 -16.66
N THR A 717 -1.44 40.95 -15.60
CA THR A 717 -0.91 41.61 -14.40
C THR A 717 -0.29 40.55 -13.49
N VAL A 718 1.01 40.65 -13.24
CA VAL A 718 1.77 39.65 -12.47
C VAL A 718 2.44 40.31 -11.28
N GLU A 719 1.95 39.98 -10.09
CA GLU A 719 2.44 40.45 -8.80
C GLU A 719 3.20 39.31 -8.10
N GLN A 720 4.40 39.59 -7.60
CA GLN A 720 5.21 38.61 -6.88
C GLN A 720 5.69 39.16 -5.55
N THR A 721 5.66 38.31 -4.53
CA THR A 721 6.50 38.45 -3.33
C THR A 721 7.69 37.50 -3.44
N ALA A 722 8.53 37.43 -2.41
CA ALA A 722 9.60 36.43 -2.34
C ALA A 722 9.09 34.99 -2.50
N THR A 723 7.88 34.70 -2.02
CA THR A 723 7.35 33.33 -1.90
C THR A 723 5.99 33.11 -2.57
N SER A 724 5.37 34.13 -3.16
CA SER A 724 4.04 34.03 -3.78
C SER A 724 4.01 34.69 -5.15
N THR A 725 3.21 34.13 -6.05
CA THR A 725 2.97 34.65 -7.41
C THR A 725 1.48 34.73 -7.67
N THR A 726 1.01 35.93 -8.00
CA THR A 726 -0.38 36.22 -8.32
C THR A 726 -0.48 36.72 -9.76
N VAL A 727 -1.35 36.09 -10.55
CA VAL A 727 -1.57 36.43 -11.96
C VAL A 727 -3.04 36.78 -12.15
N SER A 728 -3.29 37.95 -12.73
CA SER A 728 -4.59 38.35 -13.24
C SER A 728 -4.52 38.43 -14.76
N GLY A 729 -5.32 37.62 -15.45
CA GLY A 729 -5.36 37.61 -16.92
C GLY A 729 -6.00 38.87 -17.51
N PRO A 730 -5.65 39.24 -18.75
CA PRO A 730 -6.36 40.30 -19.48
C PRO A 730 -7.82 39.88 -19.78
N PRO A 731 -8.69 40.81 -20.25
CA PRO A 731 -10.00 40.43 -20.76
C PRO A 731 -9.91 39.26 -21.73
N ARG A 732 -10.84 38.30 -21.65
CA ARG A 732 -10.80 37.07 -22.46
C ARG A 732 -10.61 37.37 -23.95
N GLY A 733 -9.60 36.73 -24.56
CA GLY A 733 -9.18 37.01 -25.94
C GLY A 733 -8.24 38.20 -26.11
N GLY A 734 -7.80 38.82 -25.01
CA GLY A 734 -6.88 39.96 -24.97
C GLY A 734 -5.42 39.60 -24.68
N LEU A 735 -5.06 38.31 -24.72
CA LEU A 735 -3.66 37.89 -24.63
C LEU A 735 -2.88 38.39 -25.85
N GLN A 736 -1.69 38.93 -25.61
CA GLN A 736 -0.79 39.43 -26.64
C GLN A 736 0.16 38.31 -27.08
N ALA A 737 0.34 38.15 -28.39
CA ALA A 737 1.35 37.24 -28.93
C ALA A 737 2.76 37.76 -28.63
N LEU A 738 3.71 36.84 -28.42
CA LEU A 738 5.12 37.15 -28.26
C LEU A 738 5.84 36.91 -29.58
N ASP A 739 6.73 37.83 -29.98
CA ASP A 739 7.51 37.69 -31.21
C ASP A 739 8.54 36.55 -31.10
N GLU A 740 9.28 36.48 -29.99
CA GLU A 740 10.28 35.47 -29.69
C GLU A 740 10.42 35.28 -28.17
N ILE A 741 10.68 34.05 -27.72
CA ILE A 741 10.97 33.75 -26.31
C ILE A 741 11.92 32.55 -26.18
N ASP A 742 12.98 32.72 -25.38
CA ASP A 742 13.88 31.62 -25.00
C ASP A 742 13.26 30.85 -23.82
N MET A 743 12.78 29.64 -24.11
CA MET A 743 12.19 28.73 -23.12
C MET A 743 13.20 27.71 -22.58
N GLU A 744 14.50 27.75 -22.94
CA GLU A 744 15.51 26.81 -22.41
C GLU A 744 15.53 26.75 -20.87
N PRO A 745 15.43 27.87 -20.13
CA PRO A 745 15.42 27.84 -18.65
C PRO A 745 14.13 27.30 -18.03
N MET A 746 13.07 27.14 -18.83
CA MET A 746 11.74 26.73 -18.41
C MET A 746 11.17 25.72 -19.42
N THR A 747 12.02 24.75 -19.77
CA THR A 747 11.80 23.80 -20.87
C THR A 747 10.49 23.03 -20.73
N ASP A 748 10.08 22.67 -19.52
CA ASP A 748 8.85 21.90 -19.29
C ASP A 748 7.58 22.76 -19.40
N ALA A 749 7.70 24.09 -19.28
CA ALA A 749 6.59 25.04 -19.36
C ALA A 749 6.19 25.44 -20.78
N PHE A 750 6.93 25.02 -21.82
CA PHE A 750 6.67 25.42 -23.21
C PHE A 750 5.30 24.96 -23.73
N LEU A 751 4.81 23.82 -23.26
CA LEU A 751 3.49 23.29 -23.62
C LEU A 751 2.39 24.25 -23.13
N THR A 752 2.55 24.79 -21.92
CA THR A 752 1.63 25.77 -21.36
C THR A 752 1.70 27.11 -22.11
N ALA A 753 2.89 27.56 -22.50
CA ALA A 753 3.04 28.75 -23.34
C ALA A 753 2.37 28.57 -24.71
N ALA A 754 2.56 27.40 -25.35
CA ALA A 754 2.04 27.12 -26.68
C ALA A 754 0.51 27.20 -26.75
N VAL A 755 -0.21 26.72 -25.73
CA VAL A 755 -1.68 26.80 -25.70
C VAL A 755 -2.21 28.20 -25.39
N LEU A 756 -1.41 29.08 -24.79
CA LEU A 756 -1.76 30.49 -24.61
C LEU A 756 -1.51 31.30 -25.88
N ALA A 757 -0.52 30.89 -26.69
CA ALA A 757 -0.19 31.51 -27.96
C ALA A 757 -1.17 31.12 -29.09
N ALA A 758 -1.79 29.94 -29.00
CA ALA A 758 -2.85 29.47 -29.89
C ALA A 758 -4.19 30.14 -29.59
#